data_AF-A0A6V7K443-F1
#
_entry.id   AF-A0A6V7K443-F1
#
_cell.length_a   1.000
_cell.length_b   1.000
_cell.length_c   1.000
_cell.angle_alpha   90.00
_cell.angle_beta   90.00
_cell.angle_gamma   90.00
#
_symmetry.space_group_name_H-M   'P 1'
#
loop_
_entity.id
_entity.type
_entity.pdbx_description
1 polymer ?
#
loop_
_entity_poly.entity_id
_entity_poly.type
_entity_poly.pdbx_seq_one_letter_code
_entity_poly.pdbx_strand_id
1 'polypeptide(L)'
;ISYNFMLPFDEIPDDLVPLTAHFKHLMTLASDHQPILLFLDSVDQLTGAQGNKLSWLPTRLPQNCKMILSCAAEESNPLISRDYHLLRRMIDTEESFIEVTALGEELAMDVIKMWMKTAHRDLNNYQWRLVANAISKCSLPIFVKLVFAEICRWRSYTKPADTHLASTVMDSIMMLFERIEKQHGKILVFHALAYITAAKSGLSESELEDLISLDDKVLDDVYQYHLPPVRRIPPLLWTRIRNDLPNYLSEREADGVSVLNWYHRQFRDAAKERYFKNMNMAMYFHSMIADYYLGIWGGGRPKPFKYTEIQRHRFNLTDKEGVADRKVPEQPLAFYSKEGKLSRYNLRKFGELPYHLIRARRFKDLFENVLFNYEWLHAKLSSCPLQAVLSDFEDACSNIEDPNLVRELMLVADALRLGGAILGGHPNMLAPQLVGRLLPEIGGNYNIMMLLRACDNDGTKDCALMPLYHCLHTPGGPLKYSLEGHQFAVFGFCLTSDYRYVVSISNRFITWDLSTSDMTRDVNPGIEGIMQQLVLSPDNRYAAAFTTNNQVVILNTLTSEFVVVDNPLPEDEPICGVHLMNQFAFVWGRSGWCRFDLRGNLLSKYSSPEDPNELHILSVEYTTLEDYRLVFWTGNLENPQMQLNSYLDSGPLEPLKFRSAMVMTNDKKSLFVCVHEDDYRVTKFRISDDLTSWIRDYDMERAHNDETEYLLQLRIDRNEETLLATTGNGFIVWFLESQSPPAVLALPNGVRNISTRMMSSNSIMVSGTKNYAVAGVRKNLYVWSLETSELVKVLDAHFARIIQLEALTIGNWNSVITSSIDRSVKVWNIDNIFEQVHVIDRHELQIDSICLAEECNLAVTVTRGCVGVWDLQSGKLVSKLADSPLGAIVTHAAITHDGKYIVSTESGNLLIWNRITEQVLFKEEQPGIRQLTLLQESTKCLAVSRPSNPIGIECMKTMASLVMRSIPDGRTLFSFEYPVRSHTGMPFRKAVLSSDGSLLIVPAAEKATRDFIIVYNAKTGGLISKIPIKLPGFKDINSLVPMPNKYQWIGIIGSDKGSIIDVNKKKIIRSIPRWSGNISKDGKYTLYAPS
;
A
#
# COMPACT_ATOMS: atom_id res chain seq x y z
N ILE A 1 -19.75 -19.79 -8.53
CA ILE A 1 -21.06 -19.35 -7.95
C ILE A 1 -21.77 -18.40 -8.91
N SER A 2 -21.11 -17.34 -9.38
CA SER A 2 -21.69 -16.34 -10.30
C SER A 2 -22.39 -16.94 -11.53
N TYR A 3 -21.80 -17.97 -12.16
CA TYR A 3 -22.43 -18.71 -13.26
C TYR A 3 -23.80 -19.31 -12.89
N ASN A 4 -23.94 -19.91 -11.70
CA ASN A 4 -25.18 -20.55 -11.28
C ASN A 4 -26.30 -19.53 -10.99
N PHE A 5 -25.94 -18.29 -10.65
CA PHE A 5 -26.87 -17.20 -10.35
C PHE A 5 -27.00 -16.17 -11.49
N MET A 6 -26.40 -16.44 -12.66
CA MET A 6 -26.42 -15.54 -13.82
C MET A 6 -25.93 -14.12 -13.52
N LEU A 7 -24.92 -13.99 -12.65
CA LEU A 7 -24.29 -12.71 -12.34
C LEU A 7 -23.21 -12.36 -13.37
N PRO A 8 -22.99 -11.08 -13.66
CA PRO A 8 -21.93 -10.65 -14.56
C PRO A 8 -20.54 -11.05 -14.03
N PHE A 9 -19.67 -11.53 -14.92
CA PHE A 9 -18.29 -11.90 -14.56
C PHE A 9 -17.37 -10.67 -14.46
N ASP A 10 -17.74 -9.56 -15.07
CA ASP A 10 -16.94 -8.32 -15.12
C ASP A 10 -16.84 -7.62 -13.75
N GLU A 11 -17.71 -7.98 -12.80
CA GLU A 11 -17.72 -7.41 -11.44
C GLU A 11 -16.89 -8.23 -10.43
N ILE A 12 -16.25 -9.31 -10.86
CA ILE A 12 -15.42 -10.15 -9.97
C ILE A 12 -14.09 -9.43 -9.72
N PRO A 13 -13.74 -9.10 -8.46
CA PRO A 13 -12.46 -8.46 -8.16
C PRO A 13 -11.26 -9.40 -8.38
N ASP A 14 -10.17 -8.88 -8.92
CA ASP A 14 -8.93 -9.64 -9.12
C ASP A 14 -8.09 -9.77 -7.83
N ASP A 15 -8.20 -8.79 -6.93
CA ASP A 15 -7.47 -8.78 -5.66
C ASP A 15 -8.09 -9.72 -4.63
N LEU A 16 -7.25 -10.44 -3.88
CA LEU A 16 -7.68 -11.49 -2.93
C LEU A 16 -8.68 -10.99 -1.87
N VAL A 17 -8.48 -9.79 -1.35
CA VAL A 17 -9.30 -9.22 -0.27
C VAL A 17 -10.72 -8.86 -0.73
N PRO A 18 -10.91 -8.01 -1.76
CA PRO A 18 -12.23 -7.75 -2.30
C PRO A 18 -12.85 -9.02 -2.91
N LEU A 19 -12.06 -9.93 -3.48
CA LEU A 19 -12.55 -11.23 -3.95
C LEU A 19 -13.11 -12.09 -2.80
N THR A 20 -12.45 -12.09 -1.64
CA THR A 20 -12.95 -12.80 -0.45
C THR A 20 -14.26 -12.20 0.05
N ALA A 21 -14.37 -10.86 0.07
CA ALA A 21 -15.61 -10.18 0.43
C ALA A 21 -16.74 -10.49 -0.57
N HIS A 22 -16.43 -10.47 -1.87
CA HIS A 22 -17.36 -10.82 -2.94
C HIS A 22 -17.80 -12.29 -2.84
N PHE A 23 -16.88 -13.23 -2.58
CA PHE A 23 -17.18 -14.64 -2.37
C PHE A 23 -18.15 -14.85 -1.20
N LYS A 24 -17.94 -14.16 -0.07
CA LYS A 24 -18.86 -14.21 1.08
C LYS A 24 -20.23 -13.63 0.73
N HIS A 25 -20.28 -12.52 0.01
CA HIS A 25 -21.53 -11.94 -0.48
C HIS A 25 -22.31 -12.91 -1.37
N LEU A 26 -21.64 -13.58 -2.31
CA LEU A 26 -22.26 -14.54 -3.21
C LEU A 26 -22.92 -15.72 -2.48
N MET A 27 -22.37 -16.14 -1.33
CA MET A 27 -23.00 -17.20 -0.53
C MET A 27 -24.33 -16.76 0.09
N THR A 28 -24.53 -15.45 0.36
CA THR A 28 -25.80 -14.93 0.91
C THR A 28 -26.96 -14.98 -0.09
N LEU A 29 -26.68 -15.23 -1.37
CA LEU A 29 -27.70 -15.39 -2.42
C LEU A 29 -28.37 -16.79 -2.39
N ALA A 30 -27.88 -17.71 -1.56
CA ALA A 30 -28.50 -19.02 -1.40
C ALA A 30 -29.95 -18.90 -0.90
N SER A 31 -30.86 -19.65 -1.53
CA SER A 31 -32.28 -19.70 -1.15
C SER A 31 -32.77 -21.14 -1.04
N ASP A 32 -33.93 -21.37 -0.44
CA ASP A 32 -34.54 -22.71 -0.33
C ASP A 32 -34.72 -23.37 -1.72
N HIS A 33 -34.97 -22.57 -2.76
CA HIS A 33 -35.17 -23.04 -4.13
C HIS A 33 -33.85 -23.34 -4.87
N GLN A 34 -32.75 -22.72 -4.44
CA GLN A 34 -31.43 -22.89 -5.05
C GLN A 34 -30.36 -22.95 -3.95
N PRO A 35 -30.25 -24.08 -3.22
CA PRO A 35 -29.24 -24.26 -2.19
C PRO A 35 -27.84 -24.39 -2.81
N ILE A 36 -26.83 -23.98 -2.04
CA ILE A 36 -25.43 -24.05 -2.46
C ILE A 36 -24.73 -25.17 -1.68
N LEU A 37 -24.08 -26.10 -2.39
CA LEU A 37 -23.21 -27.12 -1.82
C LEU A 37 -21.82 -26.99 -2.43
N LEU A 38 -20.80 -26.74 -1.61
CA LEU A 38 -19.41 -26.56 -2.02
C LEU A 38 -18.57 -27.75 -1.58
N PHE A 39 -17.81 -28.34 -2.51
CA PHE A 39 -16.80 -29.36 -2.24
C PHE A 39 -15.43 -28.79 -2.57
N LEU A 40 -14.54 -28.77 -1.59
CA LEU A 40 -13.18 -28.28 -1.72
C LEU A 40 -12.24 -29.43 -1.38
N ASP A 41 -11.57 -29.95 -2.41
CA ASP A 41 -10.66 -31.09 -2.27
C ASP A 41 -9.20 -30.63 -2.09
N SER A 42 -8.51 -31.19 -1.09
CA SER A 42 -7.09 -31.05 -0.82
C SER A 42 -6.65 -29.60 -0.62
N VAL A 43 -7.30 -28.93 0.33
CA VAL A 43 -7.09 -27.51 0.64
C VAL A 43 -5.64 -27.21 1.08
N ASP A 44 -4.95 -28.20 1.65
CA ASP A 44 -3.52 -28.14 2.01
C ASP A 44 -2.58 -28.01 0.81
N GLN A 45 -3.03 -28.37 -0.39
CA GLN A 45 -2.24 -28.33 -1.62
C GLN A 45 -2.39 -27.01 -2.40
N LEU A 46 -3.16 -26.06 -1.89
CA LEU A 46 -3.22 -24.73 -2.48
C LEU A 46 -1.82 -24.09 -2.44
N THR A 47 -1.38 -23.60 -3.59
CA THR A 47 -0.09 -22.92 -3.76
C THR A 47 -0.33 -21.43 -3.99
N GLY A 48 0.33 -20.55 -3.22
CA GLY A 48 0.23 -19.10 -3.37
C GLY A 48 1.21 -18.34 -2.47
N ALA A 49 1.55 -17.11 -2.85
CA ALA A 49 2.57 -16.27 -2.19
C ALA A 49 2.15 -15.81 -0.78
N GLN A 50 0.85 -15.73 -0.48
CA GLN A 50 0.34 -15.60 0.87
C GLN A 50 0.07 -17.01 1.40
N GLY A 51 0.99 -17.55 2.21
CA GLY A 51 0.88 -18.92 2.72
C GLY A 51 -0.52 -19.24 3.25
N ASN A 52 -1.01 -20.45 2.96
CA ASN A 52 -2.33 -21.00 3.31
C ASN A 52 -2.81 -20.53 4.69
N LYS A 53 -3.58 -19.43 4.73
CA LYS A 53 -4.17 -18.93 5.99
C LYS A 53 -5.62 -19.34 6.14
N LEU A 54 -6.24 -19.90 5.10
CA LEU A 54 -7.66 -20.33 5.06
C LEU A 54 -8.67 -19.30 5.59
N SER A 55 -8.23 -18.05 5.80
CA SER A 55 -8.99 -16.95 6.39
C SER A 55 -10.07 -16.42 5.47
N TRP A 56 -10.01 -16.79 4.19
CA TRP A 56 -11.03 -16.52 3.20
C TRP A 56 -12.28 -17.39 3.39
N LEU A 57 -12.15 -18.56 4.05
CA LEU A 57 -13.29 -19.41 4.37
C LEU A 57 -14.20 -18.73 5.41
N PRO A 58 -15.52 -18.72 5.19
CA PRO A 58 -16.46 -18.20 6.17
C PRO A 58 -16.54 -19.15 7.38
N THR A 59 -16.59 -18.59 8.59
CA THR A 59 -16.89 -19.36 9.81
C THR A 59 -18.40 -19.59 9.99
N ARG A 60 -19.23 -18.73 9.39
CA ARG A 60 -20.68 -18.84 9.36
C ARG A 60 -21.16 -19.01 7.93
N LEU A 61 -21.84 -20.12 7.66
CA LEU A 61 -22.52 -20.33 6.39
C LEU A 61 -23.94 -19.76 6.47
N PRO A 62 -24.40 -19.01 5.44
CA PRO A 62 -25.78 -18.56 5.35
C PRO A 62 -26.73 -19.75 5.24
N GLN A 63 -28.00 -19.52 5.56
CA GLN A 63 -29.03 -20.55 5.47
C GLN A 63 -29.07 -21.13 4.04
N ASN A 64 -29.25 -22.45 3.93
CA ASN A 64 -29.23 -23.18 2.65
C ASN A 64 -27.86 -23.26 1.93
N CYS A 65 -26.77 -22.93 2.62
CA CYS A 65 -25.40 -23.18 2.16
C CYS A 65 -24.74 -24.28 3.00
N LYS A 66 -24.07 -25.23 2.35
CA LYS A 66 -23.26 -26.27 2.99
C LYS A 66 -21.90 -26.38 2.29
N MET A 67 -20.85 -26.66 3.05
CA MET A 67 -19.48 -26.77 2.55
C MET A 67 -18.79 -27.99 3.14
N ILE A 68 -18.09 -28.76 2.30
CA ILE A 68 -17.31 -29.95 2.66
C ILE A 68 -15.88 -29.71 2.16
N LEU A 69 -14.93 -29.82 3.07
CA LEU A 69 -13.50 -29.61 2.83
C LEU A 69 -12.73 -30.90 3.12
N SER A 70 -11.69 -31.20 2.34
CA SER A 70 -10.69 -32.22 2.67
C SER A 70 -9.31 -31.59 2.86
N CYS A 71 -8.55 -32.10 3.83
CA CYS A 71 -7.21 -31.65 4.20
C CYS A 71 -6.39 -32.85 4.70
N ALA A 72 -5.10 -32.90 4.39
CA ALA A 72 -4.21 -33.91 4.94
C ALA A 72 -3.82 -33.61 6.41
N ALA A 73 -3.70 -34.67 7.22
CA ALA A 73 -3.16 -34.62 8.58
C ALA A 73 -2.15 -35.78 8.73
N GLU A 74 -0.87 -35.44 8.87
CA GLU A 74 0.21 -36.39 9.08
C GLU A 74 0.94 -36.09 10.39
N GLU A 75 1.06 -37.07 11.27
CA GLU A 75 1.82 -36.94 12.53
C GLU A 75 3.32 -36.72 12.29
N SER A 76 3.85 -37.30 11.20
CA SER A 76 5.27 -37.23 10.85
C SER A 76 5.71 -35.90 10.25
N ASN A 77 4.80 -35.05 9.79
CA ASN A 77 5.15 -33.81 9.09
C ASN A 77 4.27 -32.62 9.48
N PRO A 78 4.73 -31.80 10.46
CA PRO A 78 3.99 -30.65 10.97
C PRO A 78 3.62 -29.59 9.91
N LEU A 79 4.38 -29.50 8.81
CA LEU A 79 4.11 -28.53 7.74
C LEU A 79 2.81 -28.82 7.00
N ILE A 80 2.46 -30.09 6.81
CA ILE A 80 1.25 -30.51 6.10
C ILE A 80 0.03 -30.33 7.00
N SER A 81 0.17 -30.70 8.27
CA SER A 81 -0.89 -30.64 9.28
C SER A 81 -1.20 -29.21 9.75
N ARG A 82 -0.43 -28.21 9.32
CA ARG A 82 -0.62 -26.81 9.71
C ARG A 82 -2.03 -26.31 9.43
N ASP A 83 -2.54 -26.60 8.24
CA ASP A 83 -3.83 -26.08 7.77
C ASP A 83 -4.99 -26.77 8.50
N TYR A 84 -4.85 -28.05 8.83
CA TYR A 84 -5.74 -28.78 9.73
C TYR A 84 -5.82 -28.14 11.12
N HIS A 85 -4.66 -27.82 11.73
CA HIS A 85 -4.63 -27.15 13.02
C HIS A 85 -5.23 -25.74 13.00
N LEU A 86 -5.10 -25.01 11.87
CA LEU A 86 -5.75 -23.72 11.69
C LEU A 86 -7.27 -23.86 11.60
N LEU A 87 -7.78 -24.81 10.82
CA LEU A 87 -9.23 -25.07 10.73
C LEU A 87 -9.82 -25.47 12.08
N ARG A 88 -9.10 -26.28 12.88
CA ARG A 88 -9.53 -26.65 14.23
C ARG A 88 -9.58 -25.47 15.20
N ARG A 89 -8.81 -24.40 14.94
CA ARG A 89 -8.90 -23.13 15.69
C ARG A 89 -10.01 -22.20 15.18
N MET A 90 -10.44 -22.35 13.92
CA MET A 90 -11.48 -21.52 13.31
C MET A 90 -12.90 -22.06 13.57
N ILE A 91 -13.05 -23.38 13.70
CA ILE A 91 -14.34 -24.07 13.83
C ILE A 91 -14.37 -24.79 15.18
N ASP A 92 -15.22 -24.30 16.09
CA ASP A 92 -15.31 -24.81 17.47
C ASP A 92 -16.13 -26.13 17.59
N THR A 93 -16.78 -26.60 16.53
CA THR A 93 -17.66 -27.78 16.54
C THR A 93 -16.93 -29.08 16.17
N GLU A 94 -16.73 -29.97 17.14
CA GLU A 94 -15.99 -31.23 16.93
C GLU A 94 -16.68 -32.20 15.95
N GLU A 95 -18.02 -32.25 15.95
CA GLU A 95 -18.83 -33.10 15.06
C GLU A 95 -18.66 -32.78 13.57
N SER A 96 -18.07 -31.62 13.26
CA SER A 96 -17.79 -31.19 11.88
C SER A 96 -16.52 -31.82 11.29
N PHE A 97 -15.74 -32.55 12.08
CA PHE A 97 -14.49 -33.17 11.65
C PHE A 97 -14.65 -34.69 11.57
N ILE A 98 -14.36 -35.27 10.40
CA ILE A 98 -14.43 -36.70 10.15
C ILE A 98 -13.05 -37.17 9.68
N GLU A 99 -12.43 -38.07 10.44
CA GLU A 99 -11.14 -38.67 10.08
C GLU A 99 -11.33 -39.86 9.14
N VAL A 100 -10.54 -39.90 8.06
CA VAL A 100 -10.53 -40.99 7.09
C VAL A 100 -9.31 -41.87 7.32
N THR A 101 -9.52 -43.07 7.87
CA THR A 101 -8.45 -44.03 8.20
C THR A 101 -8.11 -44.95 7.01
N ALA A 102 -7.00 -45.71 7.14
CA ALA A 102 -6.63 -46.72 6.15
C ALA A 102 -7.66 -47.86 6.06
N LEU A 103 -7.73 -48.54 4.90
CA LEU A 103 -8.76 -49.55 4.61
C LEU A 103 -8.71 -50.78 5.53
N GLY A 104 -7.51 -51.13 6.03
CA GLY A 104 -7.26 -52.42 6.70
C GLY A 104 -7.03 -53.58 5.72
N GLU A 105 -6.45 -54.68 6.20
CA GLU A 105 -6.04 -55.82 5.36
C GLU A 105 -7.23 -56.54 4.73
N GLU A 106 -8.27 -56.82 5.52
CA GLU A 106 -9.45 -57.58 5.07
C GLU A 106 -10.19 -56.86 3.94
N LEU A 107 -10.52 -55.58 4.16
CA LEU A 107 -11.26 -54.78 3.20
C LEU A 107 -10.41 -54.49 1.95
N ALA A 108 -9.10 -54.27 2.08
CA ALA A 108 -8.20 -54.12 0.94
C ALA A 108 -8.16 -55.41 0.08
N MET A 109 -8.11 -56.58 0.71
CA MET A 109 -8.13 -57.86 -0.01
C MET A 109 -9.46 -58.08 -0.75
N ASP A 110 -10.58 -57.73 -0.14
CA ASP A 110 -11.89 -57.86 -0.78
C ASP A 110 -12.07 -56.88 -1.95
N VAL A 111 -11.55 -55.65 -1.82
CA VAL A 111 -11.49 -54.67 -2.91
C VAL A 111 -10.68 -55.22 -4.09
N ILE A 112 -9.50 -55.80 -3.87
CA ILE A 112 -8.70 -56.40 -4.95
C ILE A 112 -9.43 -57.57 -5.62
N LYS A 113 -10.03 -58.48 -4.84
CA LYS A 113 -10.82 -59.59 -5.40
C LYS A 113 -11.96 -59.07 -6.28
N MET A 114 -12.65 -58.02 -5.83
CA MET A 114 -13.71 -57.37 -6.60
C MET A 114 -13.16 -56.75 -7.90
N TRP A 115 -12.06 -55.99 -7.84
CA TRP A 115 -11.44 -55.40 -9.03
C TRP A 115 -10.89 -56.44 -10.01
N MET A 116 -10.31 -57.54 -9.52
CA MET A 116 -9.86 -58.67 -10.34
C MET A 116 -11.03 -59.34 -11.07
N LYS A 117 -12.17 -59.51 -10.38
CA LYS A 117 -13.41 -60.01 -10.97
C LYS A 117 -13.92 -59.09 -12.08
N THR A 118 -13.91 -57.77 -11.86
CA THR A 118 -14.28 -56.77 -12.88
C THR A 118 -13.32 -56.76 -14.07
N ALA A 119 -12.03 -56.98 -13.83
CA ALA A 119 -11.02 -57.09 -14.89
C ALA A 119 -11.02 -58.45 -15.62
N HIS A 120 -11.91 -59.37 -15.23
CA HIS A 120 -11.97 -60.74 -15.75
C HIS A 120 -10.63 -61.49 -15.66
N ARG A 121 -9.88 -61.28 -14.57
CA ARG A 121 -8.61 -61.96 -14.29
C ARG A 121 -8.65 -62.64 -12.92
N ASP A 122 -7.80 -63.65 -12.75
CA ASP A 122 -7.57 -64.30 -11.46
C ASP A 122 -6.08 -64.70 -11.34
N LEU A 123 -5.65 -65.02 -10.12
CA LEU A 123 -4.27 -65.32 -9.76
C LEU A 123 -4.14 -66.71 -9.17
N ASN A 124 -2.94 -67.27 -9.25
CA ASN A 124 -2.65 -68.53 -8.57
C ASN A 124 -2.44 -68.31 -7.06
N ASN A 125 -2.46 -69.41 -6.30
CA ASN A 125 -2.31 -69.37 -4.84
C ASN A 125 -0.97 -68.76 -4.38
N TYR A 126 0.10 -68.91 -5.16
CA TYR A 126 1.41 -68.32 -4.83
C TYR A 126 1.40 -66.80 -4.99
N GLN A 127 0.84 -66.31 -6.10
CA GLN A 127 0.65 -64.89 -6.39
C GLN A 127 -0.24 -64.25 -5.34
N TRP A 128 -1.38 -64.86 -4.99
CA TRP A 128 -2.26 -64.37 -3.92
C TRP A 128 -1.54 -64.24 -2.56
N ARG A 129 -0.61 -65.14 -2.23
CA ARG A 129 0.21 -65.03 -1.00
C ARG A 129 1.16 -63.83 -1.05
N LEU A 130 1.73 -63.50 -2.21
CA LEU A 130 2.57 -62.32 -2.38
C LEU A 130 1.77 -61.03 -2.20
N VAL A 131 0.54 -61.00 -2.75
CA VAL A 131 -0.39 -59.87 -2.59
C VAL A 131 -0.75 -59.65 -1.12
N ALA A 132 -1.09 -60.72 -0.40
CA ALA A 132 -1.41 -60.65 1.02
C ALA A 132 -0.23 -60.11 1.85
N ASN A 133 0.99 -60.59 1.61
CA ASN A 133 2.20 -60.10 2.30
C ASN A 133 2.53 -58.63 1.98
N ALA A 134 2.20 -58.15 0.77
CA ALA A 134 2.36 -56.74 0.43
C ALA A 134 1.34 -55.86 1.17
N ILE A 135 0.07 -56.30 1.24
CA ILE A 135 -1.04 -55.55 1.85
C ILE A 135 -0.96 -55.55 3.37
N SER A 136 -0.45 -56.63 3.98
CA SER A 136 -0.21 -56.69 5.42
C SER A 136 0.81 -55.63 5.88
N LYS A 137 1.65 -55.13 4.97
CA LYS A 137 2.62 -54.05 5.23
C LYS A 137 2.07 -52.66 4.93
N CYS A 138 1.20 -52.51 3.92
CA CYS A 138 0.57 -51.23 3.58
C CYS A 138 -0.85 -51.44 3.03
N SER A 139 -1.84 -50.82 3.66
CA SER A 139 -3.27 -50.92 3.30
C SER A 139 -3.87 -49.60 2.80
N LEU A 140 -3.03 -48.66 2.36
CA LEU A 140 -3.48 -47.40 1.79
C LEU A 140 -4.18 -47.62 0.44
N PRO A 141 -5.31 -46.94 0.13
CA PRO A 141 -6.05 -47.14 -1.12
C PRO A 141 -5.19 -46.97 -2.39
N ILE A 142 -4.27 -46.01 -2.40
CA ILE A 142 -3.37 -45.76 -3.53
C ILE A 142 -2.40 -46.93 -3.76
N PHE A 143 -1.88 -47.53 -2.68
CA PHE A 143 -1.01 -48.69 -2.74
C PHE A 143 -1.76 -49.90 -3.30
N VAL A 144 -2.98 -50.14 -2.79
CA VAL A 144 -3.86 -51.21 -3.26
C VAL A 144 -4.15 -51.08 -4.76
N LYS A 145 -4.36 -49.85 -5.26
CA LYS A 145 -4.55 -49.57 -6.69
C LYS A 145 -3.28 -49.82 -7.53
N LEU A 146 -2.10 -49.43 -7.03
CA LEU A 146 -0.81 -49.69 -7.68
C LEU A 146 -0.53 -51.19 -7.80
N VAL A 147 -0.71 -51.91 -6.69
CA VAL A 147 -0.57 -53.36 -6.59
C VAL A 147 -1.55 -54.05 -7.55
N PHE A 148 -2.82 -53.65 -7.58
CA PHE A 148 -3.81 -54.16 -8.54
C PHE A 148 -3.38 -53.96 -10.00
N ALA A 149 -2.87 -52.77 -10.36
CA ALA A 149 -2.41 -52.47 -11.71
C ALA A 149 -1.19 -53.33 -12.14
N GLU A 150 -0.31 -53.68 -11.20
CA GLU A 150 0.83 -54.55 -11.42
C GLU A 150 0.41 -56.01 -11.58
N ILE A 151 -0.45 -56.49 -10.68
CA ILE A 151 -0.94 -57.87 -10.68
C ILE A 151 -1.80 -58.17 -11.90
N CYS A 152 -2.59 -57.19 -12.38
CA CYS A 152 -3.33 -57.31 -13.63
C CYS A 152 -2.44 -57.59 -14.84
N ARG A 153 -1.12 -57.41 -14.77
CA ARG A 153 -0.19 -57.73 -15.87
C ARG A 153 0.38 -59.14 -15.77
N TRP A 154 0.31 -59.76 -14.59
CA TRP A 154 0.81 -61.11 -14.38
C TRP A 154 0.02 -62.14 -15.21
N ARG A 155 0.75 -63.13 -15.69
CA ARG A 155 0.21 -64.34 -16.31
C ARG A 155 0.41 -65.53 -15.36
N SER A 156 -0.30 -66.62 -15.59
CA SER A 156 -0.19 -67.84 -14.78
C SER A 156 1.22 -68.47 -14.80
N TYR A 157 1.99 -68.23 -15.85
CA TYR A 157 3.35 -68.76 -16.07
C TYR A 157 4.48 -67.73 -15.83
N THR A 158 4.17 -66.57 -15.25
CA THR A 158 5.20 -65.57 -14.91
C THR A 158 6.15 -66.15 -13.87
N LYS A 159 7.47 -66.00 -14.07
CA LYS A 159 8.47 -66.60 -13.17
C LYS A 159 8.44 -65.91 -11.80
N PRO A 160 8.75 -66.62 -10.69
CA PRO A 160 8.81 -66.02 -9.36
C PRO A 160 9.76 -64.81 -9.24
N ALA A 161 10.83 -64.76 -10.05
CA ALA A 161 11.76 -63.63 -10.10
C ALA A 161 11.15 -62.34 -10.69
N ASP A 162 10.09 -62.46 -11.49
CA ASP A 162 9.41 -61.34 -12.16
C ASP A 162 8.12 -60.93 -11.42
N THR A 163 7.74 -61.63 -10.34
CA THR A 163 6.58 -61.34 -9.50
C THR A 163 6.99 -60.70 -8.18
N HIS A 164 7.69 -59.57 -8.25
CA HIS A 164 8.06 -58.79 -7.06
C HIS A 164 7.03 -57.69 -6.83
N LEU A 165 6.52 -57.57 -5.60
CA LEU A 165 5.70 -56.44 -5.17
C LEU A 165 6.48 -55.66 -4.12
N ALA A 166 6.48 -54.34 -4.24
CA ALA A 166 7.04 -53.45 -3.24
C ALA A 166 6.19 -53.46 -1.95
N SER A 167 6.80 -53.07 -0.83
CA SER A 167 6.12 -52.97 0.48
C SER A 167 5.72 -51.55 0.87
N THR A 168 6.13 -50.55 0.09
CA THR A 168 5.79 -49.14 0.32
C THR A 168 5.21 -48.52 -0.96
N VAL A 169 4.44 -47.43 -0.80
CA VAL A 169 3.92 -46.65 -1.94
C VAL A 169 5.07 -46.11 -2.78
N MET A 170 6.11 -45.61 -2.14
CA MET A 170 7.27 -45.00 -2.79
C MET A 170 8.00 -46.00 -3.70
N ASP A 171 8.36 -47.17 -3.17
CA ASP A 171 9.04 -48.22 -3.94
C ASP A 171 8.18 -48.74 -5.10
N SER A 172 6.85 -48.83 -4.90
CA SER A 172 5.91 -49.24 -5.95
C SER A 172 5.90 -48.25 -7.13
N ILE A 173 5.98 -46.94 -6.84
CA ILE A 173 6.07 -45.90 -7.86
C ILE A 173 7.45 -45.95 -8.55
N MET A 174 8.54 -46.22 -7.83
CA MET A 174 9.87 -46.40 -8.44
C MET A 174 9.89 -47.60 -9.41
N MET A 175 9.25 -48.72 -9.04
CA MET A 175 9.13 -49.88 -9.93
C MET A 175 8.31 -49.54 -11.19
N LEU A 176 7.23 -48.77 -11.04
CA LEU A 176 6.44 -48.26 -12.15
C LEU A 176 7.27 -47.41 -13.12
N PHE A 177 8.07 -46.45 -12.62
CA PHE A 177 8.95 -45.63 -13.45
C PHE A 177 10.02 -46.46 -14.17
N GLU A 178 10.65 -47.40 -13.48
CA GLU A 178 11.67 -48.27 -14.10
C GLU A 178 11.10 -49.11 -15.25
N ARG A 179 9.87 -49.58 -15.08
CA ARG A 179 9.18 -50.33 -16.12
C ARG A 179 8.90 -49.48 -17.36
N ILE A 180 8.39 -48.27 -17.18
CA ILE A 180 8.07 -47.36 -18.29
C ILE A 180 9.36 -46.95 -19.02
N GLU A 181 10.42 -46.66 -18.29
CA GLU A 181 11.76 -46.38 -18.84
C GLU A 181 12.29 -47.56 -19.69
N LYS A 182 12.07 -48.81 -19.26
CA LYS A 182 12.44 -50.01 -20.05
C LYS A 182 11.60 -50.18 -21.33
N GLN A 183 10.33 -49.76 -21.31
CA GLN A 183 9.41 -49.94 -22.44
C GLN A 183 9.58 -48.90 -23.54
N HIS A 184 9.73 -47.61 -23.18
CA HIS A 184 9.74 -46.50 -24.14
C HIS A 184 11.12 -45.88 -24.36
N GLY A 185 12.14 -46.36 -23.64
CA GLY A 185 13.49 -45.81 -23.67
C GLY A 185 13.76 -44.96 -22.44
N LYS A 186 14.89 -45.23 -21.78
CA LYS A 186 15.23 -44.63 -20.49
C LYS A 186 15.41 -43.12 -20.59
N ILE A 187 16.11 -42.62 -21.62
CA ILE A 187 16.44 -41.20 -21.75
C ILE A 187 15.17 -40.38 -22.01
N LEU A 188 14.33 -40.82 -22.96
CA LEU A 188 13.08 -40.13 -23.29
C LEU A 188 12.14 -40.02 -22.09
N VAL A 189 11.87 -41.12 -21.39
CA VAL A 189 10.96 -41.13 -20.22
C VAL A 189 11.55 -40.32 -19.07
N PHE A 190 12.84 -40.50 -18.80
CA PHE A 190 13.55 -39.74 -17.76
C PHE A 190 13.41 -38.24 -17.98
N HIS A 191 13.71 -37.75 -19.18
CA HIS A 191 13.66 -36.33 -19.49
C HIS A 191 12.23 -35.79 -19.48
N ALA A 192 11.26 -36.51 -20.05
CA ALA A 192 9.85 -36.09 -20.06
C ALA A 192 9.27 -35.95 -18.64
N LEU A 193 9.49 -36.95 -17.78
CA LEU A 193 9.00 -36.91 -16.40
C LEU A 193 9.79 -35.91 -15.53
N ALA A 194 11.08 -35.73 -15.80
CA ALA A 194 11.88 -34.69 -15.15
C ALA A 194 11.38 -33.28 -15.50
N TYR A 195 11.04 -32.98 -16.77
CA TYR A 195 10.47 -31.68 -17.15
C TYR A 195 9.14 -31.40 -16.41
N ILE A 196 8.23 -32.37 -16.36
CA ILE A 196 6.96 -32.25 -15.62
C ILE A 196 7.21 -32.00 -14.13
N THR A 197 8.22 -32.65 -13.55
CA THR A 197 8.53 -32.53 -12.12
C THR A 197 9.28 -31.23 -11.79
N ALA A 198 10.08 -30.71 -12.71
CA ALA A 198 10.82 -29.44 -12.57
C ALA A 198 9.90 -28.21 -12.66
N ALA A 199 8.82 -28.29 -13.44
CA ALA A 199 7.89 -27.18 -13.64
C ALA A 199 7.20 -26.75 -12.33
N LYS A 200 6.98 -25.45 -12.17
CA LYS A 200 6.36 -24.89 -10.95
C LYS A 200 4.87 -25.21 -10.88
N SER A 201 4.14 -24.93 -11.96
CA SER A 201 2.68 -25.08 -12.08
C SER A 201 2.24 -26.28 -12.92
N GLY A 202 3.17 -26.88 -13.68
CA GLY A 202 2.93 -27.96 -14.64
C GLY A 202 3.35 -27.54 -16.05
N LEU A 203 3.22 -28.43 -17.04
CA LEU A 203 3.53 -28.13 -18.45
C LEU A 203 2.37 -28.57 -19.35
N SER A 204 1.99 -27.74 -20.31
CA SER A 204 1.08 -28.18 -21.38
C SER A 204 1.74 -29.23 -22.27
N GLU A 205 0.93 -30.00 -23.00
CA GLU A 205 1.47 -31.00 -23.93
C GLU A 205 2.35 -30.38 -25.01
N SER A 206 1.94 -29.22 -25.55
CA SER A 206 2.73 -28.46 -26.51
C SER A 206 4.06 -27.99 -25.92
N GLU A 207 4.07 -27.45 -24.69
CA GLU A 207 5.29 -27.01 -24.03
C GLU A 207 6.24 -28.19 -23.78
N LEU A 208 5.70 -29.34 -23.36
CA LEU A 208 6.50 -30.54 -23.12
C LEU A 208 7.10 -31.08 -24.42
N GLU A 209 6.33 -31.14 -25.50
CA GLU A 209 6.84 -31.53 -26.82
C GLU A 209 7.93 -30.58 -27.33
N ASP A 210 7.75 -29.28 -27.13
CA ASP A 210 8.72 -28.26 -27.53
C ASP A 210 10.02 -28.39 -26.70
N LEU A 211 9.91 -28.57 -25.38
CA LEU A 211 11.06 -28.78 -24.49
C LEU A 211 11.85 -30.04 -24.84
N ILE A 212 11.16 -31.15 -25.09
CA ILE A 212 11.81 -32.40 -25.50
C ILE A 212 12.44 -32.25 -26.90
N SER A 213 11.84 -31.45 -27.78
CA SER A 213 12.39 -31.14 -29.11
C SER A 213 13.60 -30.21 -29.10
N LEU A 214 13.78 -29.45 -28.02
CA LEU A 214 14.99 -28.67 -27.78
C LEU A 214 16.12 -29.51 -27.17
N ASP A 215 15.83 -30.71 -26.65
CA ASP A 215 16.81 -31.57 -25.99
C ASP A 215 17.53 -32.49 -26.99
N ASP A 216 18.79 -32.15 -27.28
CA ASP A 216 19.58 -32.91 -28.24
C ASP A 216 19.89 -34.34 -27.75
N LYS A 217 19.99 -34.58 -26.44
CA LYS A 217 20.26 -35.93 -25.91
C LYS A 217 19.10 -36.88 -26.18
N VAL A 218 17.87 -36.38 -26.04
CA VAL A 218 16.66 -37.17 -26.31
C VAL A 218 16.55 -37.44 -27.81
N LEU A 219 16.79 -36.43 -28.64
CA LEU A 219 16.65 -36.57 -30.09
C LEU A 219 17.72 -37.47 -30.70
N ASP A 220 18.94 -37.46 -30.16
CA ASP A 220 19.99 -38.38 -30.59
C ASP A 220 19.64 -39.84 -30.24
N ASP A 221 18.96 -40.07 -29.12
CA ASP A 221 18.45 -41.39 -28.71
C ASP A 221 17.26 -41.85 -29.56
N VAL A 222 16.34 -40.95 -29.90
CA VAL A 222 15.17 -41.25 -30.74
C VAL A 222 15.58 -41.48 -32.21
N TYR A 223 16.50 -40.67 -32.73
CA TYR A 223 16.94 -40.70 -34.14
C TYR A 223 18.26 -41.45 -34.34
N GLN A 224 18.38 -42.62 -33.71
CA GLN A 224 19.52 -43.51 -33.94
C GLN A 224 19.50 -44.16 -35.34
N TYR A 225 18.31 -44.46 -35.87
CA TYR A 225 18.13 -45.31 -37.06
C TYR A 225 17.65 -44.56 -38.30
N HIS A 226 17.16 -43.33 -38.17
CA HIS A 226 16.80 -42.49 -39.30
C HIS A 226 16.99 -41.01 -38.98
N LEU A 227 17.27 -40.20 -40.01
CA LEU A 227 17.29 -38.74 -39.89
C LEU A 227 15.90 -38.18 -40.20
N PRO A 228 15.32 -37.33 -39.35
CA PRO A 228 14.02 -36.74 -39.61
C PRO A 228 14.11 -35.56 -40.59
N PRO A 229 13.07 -35.28 -41.39
CA PRO A 229 13.02 -34.11 -42.25
C PRO A 229 12.91 -32.79 -41.47
N VAL A 230 12.31 -32.85 -40.27
CA VAL A 230 12.27 -31.76 -39.29
C VAL A 230 12.74 -32.35 -37.96
N ARG A 231 13.79 -31.79 -37.37
CA ARG A 231 14.40 -32.32 -36.13
C ARG A 231 13.57 -31.95 -34.90
N ARG A 232 12.41 -32.58 -34.74
CA ARG A 232 11.41 -32.38 -33.66
C ARG A 232 10.87 -33.74 -33.22
N ILE A 233 10.53 -33.92 -31.94
CA ILE A 233 9.99 -35.22 -31.48
C ILE A 233 8.66 -35.55 -32.17
N PRO A 234 8.44 -36.81 -32.61
CA PRO A 234 7.12 -37.25 -33.06
C PRO A 234 6.12 -37.25 -31.89
N PRO A 235 4.99 -36.53 -31.97
CA PRO A 235 3.98 -36.45 -30.89
C PRO A 235 3.52 -37.82 -30.36
N LEU A 236 3.48 -38.80 -31.27
CA LEU A 236 3.03 -40.16 -31.00
C LEU A 236 3.87 -40.88 -29.92
N LEU A 237 5.15 -40.53 -29.75
CA LEU A 237 5.99 -41.09 -28.69
C LEU A 237 5.53 -40.64 -27.31
N TRP A 238 5.21 -39.34 -27.16
CA TRP A 238 4.66 -38.81 -25.91
C TRP A 238 3.28 -39.41 -25.62
N THR A 239 2.40 -39.49 -26.63
CA THR A 239 1.06 -40.08 -26.46
C THR A 239 1.12 -41.51 -25.93
N ARG A 240 2.10 -42.31 -26.36
CA ARG A 240 2.31 -43.68 -25.84
C ARG A 240 2.72 -43.70 -24.37
N ILE A 241 3.66 -42.84 -23.96
CA ILE A 241 4.09 -42.72 -22.57
C ILE A 241 2.90 -42.28 -21.68
N ARG A 242 2.13 -41.29 -22.14
CA ARG A 242 0.92 -40.82 -21.47
C ARG A 242 -0.11 -41.93 -21.27
N ASN A 243 -0.34 -42.75 -22.30
CA ASN A 243 -1.27 -43.89 -22.22
C ASN A 243 -0.86 -44.96 -21.21
N ASP A 244 0.43 -45.08 -20.89
CA ASP A 244 0.94 -45.99 -19.85
C ASP A 244 0.93 -45.41 -18.43
N LEU A 245 0.60 -44.11 -18.30
CA LEU A 245 0.39 -43.40 -17.03
C LEU A 245 -1.07 -42.89 -16.85
N PRO A 246 -2.10 -43.73 -17.06
CA PRO A 246 -3.48 -43.27 -16.95
C PRO A 246 -3.81 -42.95 -15.49
N ASN A 247 -4.43 -41.79 -15.26
CA ASN A 247 -4.89 -41.34 -13.95
C ASN A 247 -3.79 -41.01 -12.91
N TYR A 248 -2.51 -40.97 -13.30
CA TYR A 248 -1.43 -40.48 -12.44
C TYR A 248 -0.99 -39.05 -12.78
N LEU A 249 -1.20 -38.65 -14.04
CA LEU A 249 -1.11 -37.27 -14.49
C LEU A 249 -2.52 -36.69 -14.58
N SER A 250 -2.70 -35.50 -14.03
CA SER A 250 -3.94 -34.72 -14.12
C SER A 250 -3.74 -33.51 -15.01
N GLU A 251 -4.75 -33.20 -15.80
CA GLU A 251 -4.89 -31.91 -16.46
C GLU A 251 -5.40 -30.88 -15.44
N ARG A 252 -4.67 -29.78 -15.29
CA ARG A 252 -5.02 -28.64 -14.44
C ARG A 252 -5.02 -27.39 -15.29
N GLU A 253 -5.86 -26.42 -14.96
CA GLU A 253 -5.78 -25.10 -15.58
C GLU A 253 -4.76 -24.26 -14.80
N ALA A 254 -3.76 -23.73 -15.50
CA ALA A 254 -2.79 -22.79 -14.96
C ALA A 254 -2.58 -21.67 -15.97
N ASP A 255 -2.75 -20.43 -15.53
CA ASP A 255 -2.49 -19.24 -16.35
C ASP A 255 -3.27 -19.22 -17.69
N GLY A 256 -4.49 -19.77 -17.69
CA GLY A 256 -5.37 -19.86 -18.86
C GLY A 256 -5.01 -20.97 -19.86
N VAL A 257 -4.17 -21.94 -19.45
CA VAL A 257 -3.76 -23.09 -20.28
C VAL A 257 -3.95 -24.39 -19.50
N SER A 258 -4.40 -25.45 -20.19
CA SER A 258 -4.42 -26.80 -19.63
C SER A 258 -3.00 -27.38 -19.56
N VAL A 259 -2.53 -27.63 -18.35
CA VAL A 259 -1.20 -28.15 -18.04
C VAL A 259 -1.30 -29.53 -17.40
N LEU A 260 -0.31 -30.38 -17.71
CA LEU A 260 -0.11 -31.66 -17.06
C LEU A 260 0.70 -31.47 -15.78
N ASN A 261 0.19 -32.06 -14.70
CA ASN A 261 0.88 -32.14 -13.41
C ASN A 261 0.62 -33.50 -12.76
N TRP A 262 1.44 -33.85 -11.77
CA TRP A 262 1.24 -35.05 -10.96
C TRP A 262 -0.07 -34.92 -10.17
N TYR A 263 -0.97 -35.90 -10.30
CA TYR A 263 -2.23 -35.90 -9.58
C TYR A 263 -2.02 -36.13 -8.09
N HIS A 264 -1.21 -37.15 -7.77
CA HIS A 264 -0.87 -37.51 -6.40
C HIS A 264 0.49 -36.95 -6.00
N ARG A 265 0.57 -36.36 -4.81
CA ARG A 265 1.82 -35.86 -4.24
C ARG A 265 2.93 -36.93 -4.19
N GLN A 266 2.58 -38.16 -3.84
CA GLN A 266 3.54 -39.26 -3.70
C GLN A 266 4.30 -39.53 -5.01
N PHE A 267 3.67 -39.31 -6.16
CA PHE A 267 4.34 -39.44 -7.46
C PHE A 267 5.34 -38.32 -7.73
N ARG A 268 5.03 -37.09 -7.30
CA ARG A 268 5.94 -35.95 -7.42
C ARG A 268 7.19 -36.16 -6.56
N ASP A 269 7.00 -36.59 -5.32
CA ASP A 269 8.10 -36.84 -4.39
C ASP A 269 8.98 -38.01 -4.89
N ALA A 270 8.35 -39.07 -5.39
CA ALA A 270 9.03 -40.18 -6.06
C ALA A 270 9.88 -39.75 -7.27
N ALA A 271 9.30 -38.91 -8.13
CA ALA A 271 9.99 -38.40 -9.31
C ALA A 271 11.16 -37.50 -8.93
N LYS A 272 11.02 -36.67 -7.88
CA LYS A 272 12.12 -35.84 -7.37
C LYS A 272 13.28 -36.68 -6.86
N GLU A 273 13.00 -37.71 -6.05
CA GLU A 273 14.03 -38.58 -5.51
C GLU A 273 14.77 -39.36 -6.62
N ARG A 274 14.04 -39.81 -7.65
CA ARG A 274 14.62 -40.56 -8.78
C ARG A 274 15.43 -39.67 -9.74
N TYR A 275 14.91 -38.49 -10.10
CA TYR A 275 15.44 -37.68 -11.20
C TYR A 275 16.32 -36.51 -10.74
N PHE A 276 16.11 -35.95 -9.54
CA PHE A 276 16.84 -34.78 -9.04
C PHE A 276 17.84 -35.10 -7.92
N LYS A 277 18.20 -36.37 -7.73
CA LYS A 277 19.26 -36.76 -6.78
C LYS A 277 20.60 -36.07 -7.06
N ASN A 278 20.89 -35.79 -8.33
CA ASN A 278 22.04 -34.99 -8.75
C ASN A 278 21.62 -33.53 -9.00
N MET A 279 22.15 -32.61 -8.20
CA MET A 279 21.86 -31.18 -8.32
C MET A 279 22.17 -30.62 -9.72
N ASN A 280 23.21 -31.14 -10.39
CA ASN A 280 23.56 -30.70 -11.75
C ASN A 280 22.47 -31.04 -12.77
N MET A 281 21.75 -32.15 -12.57
CA MET A 281 20.62 -32.50 -13.43
C MET A 281 19.43 -31.59 -13.17
N ALA A 282 19.15 -31.25 -11.91
CA ALA A 282 18.12 -30.27 -11.58
C ALA A 282 18.41 -28.91 -12.22
N MET A 283 19.64 -28.41 -12.09
CA MET A 283 20.08 -27.17 -12.74
C MET A 283 19.97 -27.24 -14.27
N TYR A 284 20.32 -28.38 -14.87
CA TYR A 284 20.20 -28.60 -16.31
C TYR A 284 18.74 -28.47 -16.79
N PHE A 285 17.80 -29.16 -16.15
CA PHE A 285 16.39 -29.09 -16.55
C PHE A 285 15.80 -27.70 -16.33
N HIS A 286 16.12 -27.03 -15.21
CA HIS A 286 15.71 -25.65 -14.99
C HIS A 286 16.29 -24.70 -16.05
N SER A 287 17.57 -24.88 -16.44
CA SER A 287 18.17 -24.05 -17.50
C SER A 287 17.49 -24.26 -18.86
N MET A 288 17.14 -25.50 -19.21
CA MET A 288 16.45 -25.80 -20.47
C MET A 288 15.05 -25.19 -20.53
N ILE A 289 14.29 -25.23 -19.42
CA ILE A 289 12.98 -24.58 -19.37
C ILE A 289 13.12 -23.06 -19.41
N ALA A 290 14.15 -22.49 -18.76
CA ALA A 290 14.44 -21.06 -18.87
C ALA A 290 14.76 -20.63 -20.32
N ASP A 291 15.57 -21.40 -21.05
CA ASP A 291 15.89 -21.12 -22.46
C ASP A 291 14.66 -21.13 -23.37
N TYR A 292 13.71 -22.04 -23.10
CA TYR A 292 12.43 -22.09 -23.80
C TYR A 292 11.63 -20.81 -23.57
N TYR A 293 11.41 -20.40 -22.31
CA TYR A 293 10.63 -19.20 -21.99
C TYR A 293 11.35 -17.88 -22.36
N LEU A 294 12.68 -17.85 -22.37
CA LEU A 294 13.45 -16.74 -22.95
C LEU A 294 13.22 -16.61 -24.46
N GLY A 295 12.81 -17.68 -25.13
CA GLY A 295 12.56 -17.70 -26.58
C GLY A 295 13.84 -17.70 -27.41
N ILE A 296 14.97 -18.17 -26.86
CA ILE A 296 16.29 -18.14 -27.53
C ILE A 296 16.22 -18.81 -28.92
N TRP A 297 15.53 -19.95 -28.98
CA TRP A 297 15.37 -20.79 -30.18
C TRP A 297 13.95 -20.73 -30.77
N GLY A 298 13.15 -19.73 -30.39
CA GLY A 298 11.80 -19.52 -30.94
C GLY A 298 11.84 -18.75 -32.26
N GLY A 299 10.72 -18.75 -32.99
CA GLY A 299 10.52 -17.82 -34.12
C GLY A 299 11.31 -18.13 -35.39
N GLY A 300 11.65 -19.40 -35.61
CA GLY A 300 12.42 -19.84 -36.78
C GLY A 300 13.93 -19.68 -36.64
N ARG A 301 14.44 -19.38 -35.43
CA ARG A 301 15.88 -19.36 -35.15
C ARG A 301 16.43 -20.78 -35.09
N PRO A 302 17.35 -21.18 -36.00
CA PRO A 302 17.82 -22.56 -36.07
C PRO A 302 18.84 -22.85 -34.96
N LYS A 303 18.70 -24.00 -34.28
CA LYS A 303 19.56 -24.42 -33.17
C LYS A 303 20.71 -25.30 -33.67
N PRO A 304 21.99 -25.00 -33.32
CA PRO A 304 23.13 -25.86 -33.66
C PRO A 304 23.13 -27.13 -32.80
N PHE A 305 23.51 -28.26 -33.40
CA PHE A 305 23.62 -29.56 -32.73
C PHE A 305 24.79 -30.38 -33.30
N LYS A 306 25.24 -31.40 -32.57
CA LYS A 306 26.34 -32.30 -32.96
C LYS A 306 25.79 -33.67 -33.34
N TYR A 307 26.29 -34.25 -34.42
CA TYR A 307 25.93 -35.63 -34.78
C TYR A 307 26.73 -36.62 -33.92
N THR A 308 26.08 -37.67 -33.44
CA THR A 308 26.77 -38.76 -32.73
C THR A 308 27.68 -39.54 -33.70
N GLU A 309 28.73 -40.17 -33.19
CA GLU A 309 29.64 -40.97 -34.02
C GLU A 309 28.89 -42.09 -34.77
N ILE A 310 27.89 -42.69 -34.11
CA ILE A 310 27.02 -43.70 -34.70
C ILE A 310 26.24 -43.12 -35.90
N GLN A 311 25.64 -41.93 -35.76
CA GLN A 311 24.93 -41.27 -36.86
C GLN A 311 25.89 -40.92 -38.00
N ARG A 312 27.08 -40.41 -37.69
CA ARG A 312 28.07 -40.02 -38.70
C ARG A 312 28.52 -41.20 -39.55
N HIS A 313 28.82 -42.33 -38.91
CA HIS A 313 29.21 -43.56 -39.59
C HIS A 313 28.04 -44.21 -40.34
N ARG A 314 26.82 -44.19 -39.78
CA ARG A 314 25.65 -44.85 -40.39
C ARG A 314 25.09 -44.08 -41.58
N PHE A 315 25.13 -42.75 -41.55
CA PHE A 315 24.57 -41.88 -42.59
C PHE A 315 25.63 -41.23 -43.49
N ASN A 316 26.91 -41.62 -43.35
CA ASN A 316 28.04 -41.06 -44.12
C ASN A 316 28.10 -39.53 -44.10
N LEU A 317 27.92 -38.93 -42.92
CA LEU A 317 27.94 -37.47 -42.76
C LEU A 317 29.38 -36.96 -42.62
N THR A 318 29.78 -36.05 -43.50
CA THR A 318 31.09 -35.37 -43.46
C THR A 318 31.17 -34.37 -42.31
N ASP A 319 30.07 -33.69 -42.03
CA ASP A 319 29.99 -32.61 -41.06
C ASP A 319 29.82 -33.12 -39.63
N LYS A 320 30.52 -32.49 -38.69
CA LYS A 320 30.41 -32.80 -37.26
C LYS A 320 29.21 -32.10 -36.61
N GLU A 321 28.77 -31.01 -37.20
CA GLU A 321 27.76 -30.09 -36.65
C GLU A 321 26.68 -29.83 -37.71
N GLY A 322 25.45 -29.71 -37.25
CA GLY A 322 24.30 -29.34 -38.08
C GLY A 322 23.52 -28.21 -37.42
N VAL A 323 22.71 -27.49 -38.19
CA VAL A 323 21.81 -26.47 -37.67
C VAL A 323 20.41 -26.76 -38.19
N ALA A 324 19.42 -26.78 -37.31
CA ALA A 324 18.03 -27.04 -37.69
C ALA A 324 17.06 -26.19 -36.86
N ASP A 325 16.05 -25.65 -37.54
CA ASP A 325 14.89 -25.05 -36.88
C ASP A 325 14.04 -26.15 -36.23
N ARG A 326 13.73 -25.95 -34.94
CA ARG A 326 12.94 -26.87 -34.12
C ARG A 326 11.44 -26.56 -34.19
N LYS A 327 11.05 -25.50 -34.91
CA LYS A 327 9.67 -25.01 -35.07
C LYS A 327 8.99 -24.73 -33.73
N VAL A 328 9.74 -24.15 -32.80
CA VAL A 328 9.25 -23.75 -31.48
C VAL A 328 8.68 -22.32 -31.59
N PRO A 329 7.52 -22.04 -30.98
CA PRO A 329 6.92 -20.71 -31.02
C PRO A 329 7.80 -19.65 -30.34
N GLU A 330 7.64 -18.39 -30.74
CA GLU A 330 8.21 -17.27 -30.00
C GLU A 330 7.53 -17.10 -28.64
N GLN A 331 8.30 -16.63 -27.66
CA GLN A 331 7.81 -16.37 -26.30
C GLN A 331 7.90 -14.88 -25.97
N PRO A 332 7.05 -14.01 -26.57
CA PRO A 332 7.00 -12.59 -26.22
C PRO A 332 6.42 -12.38 -24.82
N LEU A 333 6.60 -11.18 -24.26
CA LEU A 333 5.97 -10.76 -22.99
C LEU A 333 4.45 -10.58 -23.15
N ALA A 334 4.03 -10.10 -24.32
CA ALA A 334 2.65 -9.93 -24.69
C ALA A 334 2.40 -10.35 -26.15
N PHE A 335 1.25 -10.97 -26.39
CA PHE A 335 0.78 -11.35 -27.71
C PHE A 335 -0.05 -10.22 -28.31
N TYR A 336 0.28 -9.84 -29.53
CA TYR A 336 -0.43 -8.82 -30.29
C TYR A 336 -1.23 -9.47 -31.42
N SER A 337 -2.43 -8.94 -31.66
CA SER A 337 -3.24 -9.30 -32.82
C SER A 337 -2.56 -8.82 -34.12
N LYS A 338 -3.00 -9.34 -35.27
CA LYS A 338 -2.50 -8.91 -36.59
C LYS A 338 -2.71 -7.41 -36.85
N GLU A 339 -3.64 -6.78 -36.14
CA GLU A 339 -3.94 -5.34 -36.20
C GLU A 339 -3.09 -4.49 -35.22
N GLY A 340 -2.18 -5.12 -34.47
CA GLY A 340 -1.31 -4.45 -33.50
C GLY A 340 -1.97 -4.19 -32.14
N LYS A 341 -3.23 -4.58 -31.93
CA LYS A 341 -3.87 -4.50 -30.61
C LYS A 341 -3.36 -5.60 -29.69
N LEU A 342 -3.05 -5.24 -28.45
CA LEU A 342 -2.71 -6.16 -27.36
C LEU A 342 -3.83 -7.20 -27.21
N SER A 343 -3.51 -8.48 -27.36
CA SER A 343 -4.47 -9.58 -27.23
C SER A 343 -4.45 -10.17 -25.83
N ARG A 344 -3.26 -10.54 -25.33
CA ARG A 344 -3.07 -11.11 -24.00
C ARG A 344 -1.61 -11.09 -23.56
N TYR A 345 -1.37 -11.07 -22.27
CA TYR A 345 -0.03 -11.23 -21.69
C TYR A 345 0.39 -12.71 -21.58
N ASN A 346 1.69 -12.98 -21.57
CA ASN A 346 2.23 -14.34 -21.43
C ASN A 346 2.43 -14.70 -19.96
N LEU A 347 1.32 -15.02 -19.28
CA LEU A 347 1.28 -15.37 -17.86
C LEU A 347 2.19 -16.57 -17.51
N ARG A 348 2.24 -17.58 -18.39
CA ARG A 348 3.13 -18.75 -18.26
C ARG A 348 4.60 -18.35 -18.14
N LYS A 349 5.05 -17.43 -19.00
CA LYS A 349 6.41 -16.89 -18.97
C LYS A 349 6.67 -16.17 -17.64
N PHE A 350 5.74 -15.35 -17.15
CA PHE A 350 5.88 -14.62 -15.89
C PHE A 350 5.96 -15.51 -14.65
N GLY A 351 5.28 -16.67 -14.66
CA GLY A 351 5.27 -17.62 -13.55
C GLY A 351 6.47 -18.56 -13.49
N GLU A 352 6.92 -19.08 -14.65
CA GLU A 352 7.93 -20.13 -14.73
C GLU A 352 9.36 -19.59 -14.91
N LEU A 353 9.56 -18.50 -15.66
CA LEU A 353 10.91 -18.02 -16.01
C LEU A 353 11.75 -17.59 -14.79
N PRO A 354 11.25 -16.72 -13.88
CA PRO A 354 12.04 -16.30 -12.71
C PRO A 354 12.38 -17.49 -11.82
N TYR A 355 11.40 -18.37 -11.61
CA TYR A 355 11.57 -19.58 -10.82
C TYR A 355 12.73 -20.44 -11.34
N HIS A 356 12.76 -20.71 -12.65
CA HIS A 356 13.79 -21.54 -13.25
C HIS A 356 15.18 -20.90 -13.30
N LEU A 357 15.28 -19.59 -13.58
CA LEU A 357 16.57 -18.89 -13.60
C LEU A 357 17.27 -18.91 -12.24
N ILE A 358 16.50 -18.78 -11.14
CA ILE A 358 17.02 -18.85 -9.77
C ILE A 358 17.58 -20.25 -9.47
N ARG A 359 16.83 -21.33 -9.75
CA ARG A 359 17.30 -22.71 -9.48
C ARG A 359 18.41 -23.17 -10.41
N ALA A 360 18.48 -22.61 -11.61
CA ALA A 360 19.60 -22.81 -12.54
C ALA A 360 20.85 -21.99 -12.17
N ARG A 361 20.78 -21.10 -11.17
CA ARG A 361 21.85 -20.16 -10.76
C ARG A 361 22.32 -19.23 -11.90
N ARG A 362 21.42 -18.88 -12.82
CA ARG A 362 21.70 -17.97 -13.95
C ARG A 362 21.31 -16.53 -13.60
N PHE A 363 22.00 -15.96 -12.61
CA PHE A 363 21.65 -14.65 -12.06
C PHE A 363 21.84 -13.49 -13.03
N LYS A 364 22.82 -13.57 -13.95
CA LYS A 364 23.03 -12.53 -14.97
C LYS A 364 21.79 -12.37 -15.87
N ASP A 365 21.27 -13.49 -16.38
CA ASP A 365 20.08 -13.49 -17.24
C ASP A 365 18.83 -13.06 -16.46
N LEU A 366 18.75 -13.41 -15.17
CA LEU A 366 17.69 -12.97 -14.26
C LEU A 366 17.69 -11.45 -14.08
N PHE A 367 18.85 -10.82 -13.92
CA PHE A 367 18.92 -9.38 -13.72
C PHE A 367 18.62 -8.61 -15.01
N GLU A 368 19.22 -9.01 -16.14
CA GLU A 368 19.06 -8.31 -17.42
C GLU A 368 17.65 -8.45 -18.03
N ASN A 369 16.99 -9.60 -17.86
CA ASN A 369 15.72 -9.88 -18.55
C ASN A 369 14.48 -9.86 -17.64
N VAL A 370 14.65 -9.90 -16.30
CA VAL A 370 13.54 -10.09 -15.35
C VAL A 370 13.54 -9.00 -14.27
N LEU A 371 14.46 -9.08 -13.30
CA LEU A 371 14.35 -8.28 -12.06
C LEU A 371 14.73 -6.80 -12.22
N PHE A 372 15.66 -6.48 -13.12
CA PHE A 372 16.08 -5.10 -13.41
C PHE A 372 15.68 -4.66 -14.83
N ASN A 373 14.65 -5.29 -15.39
CA ASN A 373 14.10 -4.97 -16.70
C ASN A 373 12.74 -4.27 -16.58
N TYR A 374 12.65 -3.04 -17.06
CA TYR A 374 11.43 -2.22 -16.96
C TYR A 374 10.25 -2.86 -17.70
N GLU A 375 10.44 -3.31 -18.94
CA GLU A 375 9.36 -3.90 -19.75
C GLU A 375 8.80 -5.17 -19.10
N TRP A 376 9.67 -5.98 -18.49
CA TRP A 376 9.25 -7.16 -17.73
C TRP A 376 8.41 -6.78 -16.51
N LEU A 377 8.92 -5.87 -15.67
CA LEU A 377 8.25 -5.45 -14.45
C LEU A 377 6.90 -4.79 -14.75
N HIS A 378 6.83 -3.92 -15.76
CA HIS A 378 5.59 -3.28 -16.20
C HIS A 378 4.58 -4.30 -16.72
N ALA A 379 4.99 -5.21 -17.60
CA ALA A 379 4.10 -6.21 -18.18
C ALA A 379 3.60 -7.21 -17.11
N LYS A 380 4.46 -7.59 -16.15
CA LYS A 380 4.07 -8.45 -15.04
C LYS A 380 3.13 -7.72 -14.07
N LEU A 381 3.38 -6.45 -13.72
CA LEU A 381 2.46 -5.66 -12.88
C LEU A 381 1.11 -5.37 -13.57
N SER A 382 1.10 -5.27 -14.89
CA SER A 382 -0.12 -5.06 -15.67
C SER A 382 -1.00 -6.31 -15.77
N SER A 383 -0.49 -7.48 -15.41
CA SER A 383 -1.19 -8.77 -15.59
C SER A 383 -1.22 -9.65 -14.34
N CYS A 384 -0.40 -9.36 -13.33
CA CYS A 384 -0.29 -10.10 -12.09
C CYS A 384 -0.28 -9.13 -10.90
N PRO A 385 -0.75 -9.55 -9.72
CA PRO A 385 -0.68 -8.72 -8.52
C PRO A 385 0.77 -8.43 -8.14
N LEU A 386 1.01 -7.27 -7.50
CA LEU A 386 2.33 -6.83 -7.04
C LEU A 386 3.07 -7.90 -6.23
N GLN A 387 2.36 -8.66 -5.40
CA GLN A 387 2.94 -9.73 -4.59
C GLN A 387 3.62 -10.82 -5.43
N ALA A 388 3.13 -11.10 -6.64
CA ALA A 388 3.76 -12.06 -7.55
C ALA A 388 5.10 -11.55 -8.09
N VAL A 389 5.30 -10.23 -8.15
CA VAL A 389 6.58 -9.61 -8.48
C VAL A 389 7.49 -9.64 -7.26
N LEU A 390 7.02 -9.22 -6.09
CA LEU A 390 7.79 -9.24 -4.85
C LEU A 390 8.26 -10.65 -4.47
N SER A 391 7.44 -11.67 -4.72
CA SER A 391 7.83 -13.06 -4.47
C SER A 391 9.04 -13.50 -5.30
N ASP A 392 9.23 -12.95 -6.50
CA ASP A 392 10.42 -13.25 -7.30
C ASP A 392 11.68 -12.64 -6.68
N PHE A 393 11.58 -11.43 -6.13
CA PHE A 393 12.69 -10.77 -5.43
C PHE A 393 13.04 -11.50 -4.13
N GLU A 394 12.04 -11.89 -3.33
CA GLU A 394 12.24 -12.63 -2.08
C GLU A 394 12.88 -14.00 -2.32
N ASP A 395 12.43 -14.68 -3.36
CA ASP A 395 12.98 -15.97 -3.78
C ASP A 395 14.42 -15.82 -4.32
N ALA A 396 14.72 -14.74 -5.05
CA ALA A 396 16.08 -14.43 -5.46
C ALA A 396 16.99 -14.15 -4.24
N CYS A 397 16.55 -13.31 -3.30
CA CYS A 397 17.29 -13.00 -2.08
C CYS A 397 17.59 -14.24 -1.23
N SER A 398 16.67 -15.20 -1.17
CA SER A 398 16.85 -16.45 -0.41
C SER A 398 17.88 -17.40 -1.01
N ASN A 399 18.19 -17.27 -2.31
CA ASN A 399 19.08 -18.17 -3.04
C ASN A 399 20.41 -17.53 -3.47
N ILE A 400 20.62 -16.23 -3.22
CA ILE A 400 21.84 -15.49 -3.56
C ILE A 400 22.70 -15.30 -2.29
N GLU A 401 23.99 -15.61 -2.40
CA GLU A 401 24.94 -15.53 -1.28
C GLU A 401 25.64 -14.16 -1.17
N ASP A 402 25.67 -13.35 -2.25
CA ASP A 402 26.38 -12.07 -2.29
C ASP A 402 25.56 -10.94 -1.61
N PRO A 403 26.05 -10.35 -0.49
CA PRO A 403 25.30 -9.34 0.25
C PRO A 403 25.06 -8.05 -0.52
N ASN A 404 25.94 -7.67 -1.46
CA ASN A 404 25.76 -6.45 -2.24
C ASN A 404 24.61 -6.60 -3.24
N LEU A 405 24.52 -7.74 -3.91
CA LEU A 405 23.40 -8.04 -4.82
C LEU A 405 22.09 -8.18 -4.07
N VAL A 406 22.10 -8.79 -2.88
CA VAL A 406 20.92 -8.87 -2.01
C VAL A 406 20.45 -7.47 -1.62
N ARG A 407 21.38 -6.55 -1.28
CA ARG A 407 21.03 -5.15 -1.01
C ARG A 407 20.39 -4.47 -2.22
N GLU A 408 20.94 -4.62 -3.43
CA GLU A 408 20.36 -4.03 -4.64
C GLU A 408 18.93 -4.56 -4.90
N LEU A 409 18.72 -5.86 -4.75
CA LEU A 409 17.41 -6.50 -4.88
C LEU A 409 16.42 -5.99 -3.84
N MET A 410 16.87 -5.85 -2.59
CA MET A 410 16.05 -5.32 -1.51
C MET A 410 15.65 -3.86 -1.76
N LEU A 411 16.56 -3.01 -2.26
CA LEU A 411 16.24 -1.62 -2.57
C LEU A 411 15.14 -1.50 -3.62
N VAL A 412 15.18 -2.31 -4.68
CA VAL A 412 14.12 -2.33 -5.71
C VAL A 412 12.83 -2.92 -5.15
N ALA A 413 12.90 -4.03 -4.40
CA ALA A 413 11.73 -4.63 -3.78
C ALA A 413 11.05 -3.66 -2.79
N ASP A 414 11.82 -2.93 -2.00
CA ASP A 414 11.31 -1.93 -1.06
C ASP A 414 10.76 -0.71 -1.79
N ALA A 415 11.35 -0.29 -2.91
CA ALA A 415 10.77 0.75 -3.77
C ALA A 415 9.39 0.34 -4.30
N LEU A 416 9.26 -0.92 -4.73
CA LEU A 416 7.99 -1.50 -5.20
C LEU A 416 6.97 -1.63 -4.06
N ARG A 417 7.38 -2.06 -2.85
CA ARG A 417 6.51 -2.12 -1.66
C ARG A 417 6.01 -0.73 -1.27
N LEU A 418 6.89 0.27 -1.20
CA LEU A 418 6.51 1.64 -0.86
C LEU A 418 5.60 2.28 -1.92
N GLY A 419 5.71 1.88 -3.19
CA GLY A 419 4.81 2.29 -4.27
C GLY A 419 3.56 1.42 -4.42
N GLY A 420 3.40 0.38 -3.59
CA GLY A 420 2.52 -0.74 -3.90
C GLY A 420 1.04 -0.37 -3.99
N ALA A 421 0.58 0.53 -3.12
CA ALA A 421 -0.80 1.03 -3.13
C ALA A 421 -1.17 1.72 -4.46
N ILE A 422 -0.21 2.37 -5.12
CA ILE A 422 -0.42 3.05 -6.40
C ILE A 422 -0.24 2.08 -7.56
N LEU A 423 0.79 1.23 -7.49
CA LEU A 423 1.12 0.28 -8.57
C LEU A 423 0.04 -0.79 -8.76
N GLY A 424 -0.67 -1.16 -7.69
CA GLY A 424 -1.80 -2.09 -7.79
C GLY A 424 -2.94 -1.56 -8.67
N GLY A 425 -3.29 -0.27 -8.55
CA GLY A 425 -4.35 0.34 -9.36
C GLY A 425 -3.87 0.94 -10.69
N HIS A 426 -2.62 1.41 -10.74
CA HIS A 426 -2.06 2.11 -11.88
C HIS A 426 -0.63 1.62 -12.22
N PRO A 427 -0.51 0.47 -12.91
CA PRO A 427 0.80 -0.11 -13.28
C PRO A 427 1.68 0.82 -14.12
N ASN A 428 1.08 1.71 -14.92
CA ASN A 428 1.82 2.68 -15.75
C ASN A 428 2.64 3.70 -14.92
N MET A 429 2.35 3.84 -13.62
CA MET A 429 3.13 4.71 -12.72
C MET A 429 4.43 4.06 -12.23
N LEU A 430 4.80 2.86 -12.72
CA LEU A 430 6.01 2.15 -12.35
C LEU A 430 7.28 3.00 -12.52
N ALA A 431 7.49 3.58 -13.70
CA ALA A 431 8.69 4.36 -13.98
C ALA A 431 8.80 5.60 -13.07
N PRO A 432 7.74 6.41 -12.87
CA PRO A 432 7.76 7.48 -11.88
C PRO A 432 8.06 7.03 -10.45
N GLN A 433 7.51 5.90 -10.01
CA GLN A 433 7.75 5.37 -8.66
C GLN A 433 9.20 4.92 -8.47
N LEU A 434 9.77 4.22 -9.45
CA LEU A 434 11.16 3.75 -9.38
C LEU A 434 12.13 4.94 -9.46
N VAL A 435 11.97 5.84 -10.43
CA VAL A 435 12.84 7.02 -10.59
C VAL A 435 12.72 7.95 -9.38
N GLY A 436 11.50 8.26 -8.94
CA GLY A 436 11.28 9.16 -7.81
C GLY A 436 11.93 8.68 -6.49
N ARG A 437 12.12 7.36 -6.33
CA ARG A 437 12.64 6.74 -5.10
C ARG A 437 14.11 6.32 -5.19
N LEU A 438 14.56 5.74 -6.31
CA LEU A 438 15.88 5.11 -6.46
C LEU A 438 16.93 6.02 -7.10
N LEU A 439 16.58 7.20 -7.61
CA LEU A 439 17.53 8.14 -8.22
C LEU A 439 18.79 8.40 -7.36
N PRO A 440 18.72 8.51 -6.01
CA PRO A 440 19.91 8.71 -5.19
C PRO A 440 20.90 7.54 -5.20
N GLU A 441 20.43 6.30 -5.44
CA GLU A 441 21.24 5.07 -5.39
C GLU A 441 21.95 4.76 -6.73
N ILE A 442 21.84 5.63 -7.74
CA ILE A 442 22.37 5.39 -9.09
C ILE A 442 23.91 5.27 -9.13
N GLY A 443 24.62 5.94 -8.21
CA GLY A 443 26.08 6.03 -8.23
C GLY A 443 26.80 4.78 -7.73
N GLY A 444 26.15 3.94 -6.93
CA GLY A 444 26.75 2.75 -6.31
C GLY A 444 26.43 1.42 -7.02
N ASN A 445 25.31 1.35 -7.73
CA ASN A 445 24.67 0.08 -8.10
C ASN A 445 24.42 -0.01 -9.62
N TYR A 446 25.14 -0.88 -10.32
CA TYR A 446 25.05 -0.99 -11.80
C TYR A 446 23.68 -1.46 -12.28
N ASN A 447 23.08 -2.45 -11.59
CA ASN A 447 21.79 -3.01 -12.00
C ASN A 447 20.65 -2.01 -11.83
N ILE A 448 20.68 -1.19 -10.77
CA ILE A 448 19.71 -0.10 -10.56
C ILE A 448 19.88 0.97 -11.63
N MET A 449 21.11 1.34 -11.97
CA MET A 449 21.38 2.29 -13.05
C MET A 449 20.85 1.81 -14.40
N MET A 450 20.96 0.51 -14.69
CA MET A 450 20.37 -0.10 -15.88
C MET A 450 18.84 0.00 -15.87
N LEU A 451 18.19 -0.32 -14.74
CA LEU A 451 16.74 -0.23 -14.58
C LEU A 451 16.23 1.22 -14.73
N LEU A 452 16.90 2.20 -14.12
CA LEU A 452 16.50 3.61 -14.19
C LEU A 452 16.65 4.18 -15.61
N ARG A 453 17.72 3.81 -16.32
CA ARG A 453 17.87 4.17 -17.74
C ARG A 453 16.75 3.59 -18.61
N ALA A 454 16.31 2.36 -18.32
CA ALA A 454 15.16 1.78 -18.99
C ALA A 454 13.86 2.53 -18.65
N CYS A 455 13.69 2.97 -17.39
CA CYS A 455 12.54 3.80 -16.98
C CYS A 455 12.49 5.14 -17.74
N ASP A 456 13.64 5.78 -17.98
CA ASP A 456 13.70 7.05 -18.73
C ASP A 456 13.38 6.86 -20.23
N ASN A 457 13.87 5.79 -20.84
CA ASN A 457 13.67 5.53 -22.26
C ASN A 457 12.27 4.97 -22.56
N ASP A 458 11.88 3.91 -21.85
CA ASP A 458 10.67 3.15 -22.13
C ASP A 458 9.49 3.62 -21.29
N GLY A 459 9.71 4.10 -20.06
CA GLY A 459 8.64 4.56 -19.18
C GLY A 459 7.88 5.79 -19.69
N THR A 460 8.49 6.58 -20.57
CA THR A 460 7.81 7.69 -21.25
C THR A 460 6.70 7.23 -22.21
N LYS A 461 6.71 5.95 -22.63
CA LYS A 461 5.63 5.35 -23.44
C LYS A 461 4.37 5.13 -22.60
N ASP A 462 4.53 4.78 -21.33
CA ASP A 462 3.43 4.40 -20.44
C ASP A 462 2.94 5.56 -19.57
N CYS A 463 3.84 6.46 -19.15
CA CYS A 463 3.50 7.65 -18.37
C CYS A 463 4.10 8.92 -18.97
N ALA A 464 3.24 9.91 -19.22
CA ALA A 464 3.67 11.21 -19.75
C ALA A 464 4.45 12.08 -18.74
N LEU A 465 4.29 11.82 -17.44
CA LEU A 465 4.92 12.59 -16.38
C LEU A 465 5.99 11.74 -15.69
N MET A 466 7.25 12.11 -15.90
CA MET A 466 8.41 11.48 -15.28
C MET A 466 9.07 12.46 -14.30
N PRO A 467 9.37 12.03 -13.06
CA PRO A 467 10.08 12.88 -12.11
C PRO A 467 11.53 13.04 -12.55
N LEU A 468 11.98 14.29 -12.66
CA LEU A 468 13.37 14.60 -12.98
C LEU A 468 14.29 14.50 -11.75
N TYR A 469 13.72 14.65 -10.55
CA TYR A 469 14.42 14.66 -9.28
C TYR A 469 13.80 13.68 -8.29
N HIS A 470 14.58 13.34 -7.27
CA HIS A 470 14.12 12.58 -6.12
C HIS A 470 12.97 13.31 -5.42
N CYS A 471 11.79 12.69 -5.39
CA CYS A 471 10.56 13.31 -4.91
C CYS A 471 9.70 12.40 -4.01
N LEU A 472 10.13 11.16 -3.80
CA LEU A 472 9.44 10.14 -3.00
C LEU A 472 10.42 9.50 -2.02
N HIS A 473 9.96 9.02 -0.86
CA HIS A 473 10.85 8.44 0.15
C HIS A 473 11.77 7.35 -0.41
N THR A 474 13.07 7.44 -0.09
CA THR A 474 14.08 6.44 -0.47
C THR A 474 13.82 5.09 0.20
N PRO A 475 14.00 3.98 -0.52
CA PRO A 475 13.97 2.64 0.06
C PRO A 475 15.25 2.35 0.86
N GLY A 476 15.21 1.36 1.75
CA GLY A 476 16.38 0.94 2.55
C GLY A 476 16.82 1.97 3.60
N GLY A 477 15.91 2.81 4.08
CA GLY A 477 16.13 3.71 5.22
C GLY A 477 15.25 3.31 6.43
N PRO A 478 15.01 4.23 7.38
CA PRO A 478 14.21 3.92 8.56
C PRO A 478 12.74 3.65 8.23
N LEU A 479 12.22 4.06 7.07
CA LEU A 479 10.85 3.75 6.67
C LEU A 479 10.80 2.32 6.10
N LYS A 480 10.13 1.42 6.82
CA LYS A 480 9.95 0.03 6.39
C LYS A 480 8.70 -0.15 5.53
N TYR A 481 7.56 0.36 6.00
CA TYR A 481 6.28 0.21 5.30
C TYR A 481 5.50 1.54 5.27
N SER A 482 4.84 1.80 4.13
CA SER A 482 3.83 2.88 3.98
C SER A 482 2.50 2.21 3.64
N LEU A 483 1.60 2.14 4.62
CA LEU A 483 0.28 1.54 4.50
C LEU A 483 -0.70 2.64 4.04
N GLU A 484 -0.97 2.65 2.74
CA GLU A 484 -1.79 3.65 2.07
C GLU A 484 -3.04 2.98 1.49
N GLY A 485 -4.22 3.50 1.84
CA GLY A 485 -5.50 2.93 1.36
C GLY A 485 -6.73 3.72 1.81
N HIS A 486 -6.61 4.50 2.88
CA HIS A 486 -7.68 5.40 3.28
C HIS A 486 -7.82 6.58 2.30
N GLN A 487 -9.07 6.96 2.03
CA GLN A 487 -9.38 8.15 1.21
C GLN A 487 -9.24 9.45 2.02
N PHE A 488 -9.31 9.34 3.34
CA PHE A 488 -9.26 10.45 4.29
C PHE A 488 -8.15 10.23 5.33
N ALA A 489 -7.94 11.23 6.19
CA ALA A 489 -6.97 11.15 7.29
C ALA A 489 -7.23 9.93 8.18
N VAL A 490 -6.15 9.30 8.67
CA VAL A 490 -6.26 8.16 9.58
C VAL A 490 -6.36 8.68 11.00
N PHE A 491 -7.56 8.61 11.59
CA PHE A 491 -7.84 9.24 12.89
C PHE A 491 -7.49 8.36 14.09
N GLY A 492 -7.31 7.07 13.86
CA GLY A 492 -6.87 6.14 14.90
C GLY A 492 -6.44 4.81 14.30
N PHE A 493 -5.56 4.13 15.03
CA PHE A 493 -5.20 2.75 14.75
C PHE A 493 -4.92 1.99 16.05
N CYS A 494 -5.06 0.67 15.99
CA CYS A 494 -4.77 -0.24 17.08
C CYS A 494 -4.03 -1.46 16.54
N LEU A 495 -3.11 -1.97 17.36
CA LEU A 495 -2.44 -3.22 17.14
C LEU A 495 -3.26 -4.35 17.76
N THR A 496 -3.35 -5.48 17.05
CA THR A 496 -3.86 -6.72 17.66
C THR A 496 -2.92 -7.19 18.76
N SER A 497 -3.43 -7.92 19.75
CA SER A 497 -2.61 -8.44 20.86
C SER A 497 -1.52 -9.43 20.44
N ASP A 498 -1.62 -10.01 19.24
CA ASP A 498 -0.56 -10.80 18.59
C ASP A 498 0.44 -9.95 17.77
N TYR A 499 0.19 -8.64 17.66
CA TYR A 499 1.02 -7.64 16.96
C TYR A 499 1.29 -7.95 15.49
N ARG A 500 0.44 -8.78 14.91
CA ARG A 500 0.53 -9.15 13.51
C ARG A 500 -0.22 -8.16 12.62
N TYR A 501 -1.34 -7.66 13.11
CA TYR A 501 -2.23 -6.81 12.33
C TYR A 501 -2.37 -5.42 12.93
N VAL A 502 -2.49 -4.44 12.04
CA VAL A 502 -2.90 -3.07 12.39
C VAL A 502 -4.30 -2.88 11.89
N VAL A 503 -5.23 -2.54 12.79
CA VAL A 503 -6.56 -2.07 12.42
C VAL A 503 -6.54 -0.55 12.45
N SER A 504 -7.03 0.08 11.39
CA SER A 504 -6.99 1.54 11.20
C SER A 504 -8.35 2.05 10.74
N ILE A 505 -8.67 3.29 11.14
CA ILE A 505 -9.97 3.90 10.87
C ILE A 505 -9.87 5.27 10.20
N SER A 506 -10.81 5.51 9.28
CA SER A 506 -11.16 6.85 8.78
C SER A 506 -12.67 6.95 8.54
N ASN A 507 -13.15 6.74 7.32
CA ASN A 507 -14.57 6.47 7.01
C ASN A 507 -14.87 4.97 6.87
N ARG A 508 -13.83 4.15 6.96
CA ARG A 508 -13.84 2.70 6.78
C ARG A 508 -12.83 2.07 7.72
N PHE A 509 -12.98 0.77 7.98
CA PHE A 509 -12.00 -0.03 8.71
C PHE A 509 -11.08 -0.72 7.72
N ILE A 510 -9.78 -0.52 7.90
CA ILE A 510 -8.77 -1.26 7.14
C ILE A 510 -7.89 -2.04 8.10
N THR A 511 -7.70 -3.33 7.82
CA THR A 511 -6.78 -4.20 8.54
C THR A 511 -5.57 -4.51 7.66
N TRP A 512 -4.38 -4.24 8.18
CA TRP A 512 -3.09 -4.42 7.50
C TRP A 512 -2.31 -5.55 8.16
N ASP A 513 -1.65 -6.40 7.37
CA ASP A 513 -0.67 -7.37 7.89
C ASP A 513 0.71 -6.70 7.98
N LEU A 514 1.29 -6.61 9.17
CA LEU A 514 2.61 -6.01 9.37
C LEU A 514 3.75 -6.85 8.78
N SER A 515 3.52 -8.15 8.53
CA SER A 515 4.54 -9.02 7.95
C SER A 515 4.68 -8.80 6.44
N THR A 516 3.56 -8.65 5.72
CA THR A 516 3.55 -8.49 4.26
C THR A 516 3.30 -7.07 3.78
N SER A 517 2.90 -6.15 4.67
CA SER A 517 2.40 -4.80 4.37
C SER A 517 1.11 -4.75 3.56
N ASP A 518 0.48 -5.89 3.32
CA ASP A 518 -0.73 -5.95 2.52
C ASP A 518 -1.94 -5.46 3.31
N MET A 519 -2.82 -4.79 2.59
CA MET A 519 -4.20 -4.68 3.01
C MET A 519 -4.79 -6.10 3.07
N THR A 520 -5.26 -6.51 4.24
CA THR A 520 -5.92 -7.81 4.42
C THR A 520 -7.44 -7.70 4.37
N ARG A 521 -7.97 -6.54 4.77
CA ARG A 521 -9.41 -6.27 4.86
C ARG A 521 -9.66 -4.80 4.59
N ASP A 522 -10.65 -4.52 3.75
CA ASP A 522 -11.25 -3.21 3.59
C ASP A 522 -12.75 -3.33 3.85
N VAL A 523 -13.24 -2.68 4.90
CA VAL A 523 -14.66 -2.72 5.28
C VAL A 523 -15.18 -1.31 5.32
N ASN A 524 -16.07 -0.98 4.38
CA ASN A 524 -16.78 0.29 4.32
C ASN A 524 -18.22 0.11 4.82
N PRO A 525 -18.58 0.63 6.00
CA PRO A 525 -19.95 0.56 6.50
C PRO A 525 -20.96 1.41 5.73
N GLY A 526 -20.52 2.32 4.87
CA GLY A 526 -21.41 3.22 4.10
C GLY A 526 -22.07 4.30 4.95
N ILE A 527 -21.54 4.58 6.14
CA ILE A 527 -22.07 5.59 7.06
C ILE A 527 -21.51 6.97 6.71
N GLU A 528 -22.36 8.00 6.78
CA GLU A 528 -21.92 9.39 6.72
C GLU A 528 -21.28 9.79 8.06
N GLY A 529 -20.03 10.25 8.01
CA GLY A 529 -19.28 10.69 9.20
C GLY A 529 -17.88 10.13 9.23
N ILE A 530 -17.01 10.79 10.01
CA ILE A 530 -15.63 10.34 10.23
C ILE A 530 -15.59 9.54 11.52
N MET A 531 -15.00 8.35 11.48
CA MET A 531 -14.80 7.52 12.67
C MET A 531 -13.67 8.07 13.53
N GLN A 532 -13.88 8.04 14.84
CA GLN A 532 -12.97 8.46 15.88
C GLN A 532 -12.83 7.34 16.92
N GLN A 533 -11.68 7.30 17.57
CA GLN A 533 -11.31 6.36 18.64
C GLN A 533 -11.60 4.88 18.31
N LEU A 534 -10.59 4.20 17.80
CA LEU A 534 -10.64 2.77 17.59
C LEU A 534 -10.34 2.03 18.91
N VAL A 535 -11.14 1.01 19.22
CA VAL A 535 -10.87 0.07 20.32
C VAL A 535 -10.99 -1.36 19.79
N LEU A 536 -10.11 -2.24 20.26
CA LEU A 536 -10.16 -3.68 20.00
C LEU A 536 -10.61 -4.42 21.25
N SER A 537 -11.35 -5.52 21.07
CA SER A 537 -11.63 -6.44 22.16
C SER A 537 -10.34 -7.16 22.60
N PRO A 538 -10.24 -7.59 23.87
CA PRO A 538 -9.05 -8.29 24.37
C PRO A 538 -8.66 -9.56 23.57
N ASP A 539 -9.63 -10.26 23.00
CA ASP A 539 -9.43 -11.42 22.12
C ASP A 539 -9.15 -11.07 20.64
N ASN A 540 -9.06 -9.77 20.32
CA ASN A 540 -8.97 -9.18 18.98
C ASN A 540 -10.10 -9.50 18.03
N ARG A 541 -11.19 -10.18 18.44
CA ARG A 541 -12.26 -10.62 17.52
C ARG A 541 -13.16 -9.48 17.08
N TYR A 542 -13.26 -8.42 17.86
CA TYR A 542 -14.11 -7.28 17.58
C TYR A 542 -13.32 -5.97 17.64
N ALA A 543 -13.74 -5.01 16.83
CA ALA A 543 -13.27 -3.64 16.80
C ALA A 543 -14.48 -2.72 16.88
N ALA A 544 -14.37 -1.60 17.58
CA ALA A 544 -15.42 -0.59 17.60
C ALA A 544 -14.85 0.81 17.42
N ALA A 545 -15.63 1.64 16.75
CA ALA A 545 -15.36 3.06 16.59
C ALA A 545 -16.68 3.83 16.57
N PHE A 546 -16.66 5.10 16.97
CA PHE A 546 -17.83 5.98 16.86
C PHE A 546 -17.58 7.06 15.82
N THR A 547 -18.65 7.57 15.21
CA THR A 547 -18.58 8.59 14.16
C THR A 547 -18.87 9.98 14.70
N THR A 548 -18.49 11.02 13.95
CA THR A 548 -18.87 12.42 14.22
C THR A 548 -20.39 12.66 14.23
N ASN A 549 -21.16 11.73 13.65
CA ASN A 549 -22.62 11.78 13.61
C ASN A 549 -23.25 10.97 14.77
N ASN A 550 -22.48 10.67 15.82
CA ASN A 550 -22.93 9.95 17.02
C ASN A 550 -23.47 8.53 16.76
N GLN A 551 -22.95 7.84 15.74
CA GLN A 551 -23.23 6.42 15.52
C GLN A 551 -22.02 5.57 15.88
N VAL A 552 -22.25 4.37 16.43
CA VAL A 552 -21.20 3.41 16.78
C VAL A 552 -21.20 2.26 15.79
N VAL A 553 -20.02 1.87 15.34
CA VAL A 553 -19.82 0.71 14.46
C VAL A 553 -19.05 -0.33 15.22
N ILE A 554 -19.61 -1.54 15.32
CA ILE A 554 -18.96 -2.72 15.88
C ILE A 554 -18.65 -3.66 14.72
N LEU A 555 -17.37 -3.91 14.48
CA LEU A 555 -16.84 -4.77 13.43
C LEU A 555 -16.30 -6.07 14.04
N ASN A 556 -16.66 -7.21 13.48
CA ASN A 556 -15.94 -8.45 13.69
C ASN A 556 -14.69 -8.45 12.80
N THR A 557 -13.53 -8.35 13.43
CA THR A 557 -12.23 -8.23 12.74
C THR A 557 -11.84 -9.50 12.00
N LEU A 558 -12.41 -10.67 12.34
CA LEU A 558 -12.09 -11.97 11.74
C LEU A 558 -13.00 -12.31 10.56
N THR A 559 -14.27 -11.91 10.59
CA THR A 559 -15.21 -12.18 9.49
C THR A 559 -15.38 -11.01 8.54
N SER A 560 -15.04 -9.80 8.98
CA SER A 560 -15.34 -8.51 8.33
C SER A 560 -16.83 -8.12 8.33
N GLU A 561 -17.65 -8.77 9.17
CA GLU A 561 -19.05 -8.41 9.38
C GLU A 561 -19.15 -7.24 10.36
N PHE A 562 -20.07 -6.28 10.14
CA PHE A 562 -20.25 -5.14 11.03
C PHE A 562 -21.71 -4.91 11.41
N VAL A 563 -21.91 -4.28 12.55
CA VAL A 563 -23.20 -3.82 13.07
C VAL A 563 -23.10 -2.32 13.35
N VAL A 564 -24.13 -1.58 12.94
CA VAL A 564 -24.26 -0.15 13.21
C VAL A 564 -25.27 0.04 14.33
N VAL A 565 -24.90 0.84 15.32
CA VAL A 565 -25.71 1.15 16.50
C VAL A 565 -25.93 2.65 16.54
N ASP A 566 -27.19 3.07 16.47
CA ASP A 566 -27.60 4.47 16.62
C ASP A 566 -27.43 4.96 18.06
N ASN A 567 -27.33 6.29 18.24
CA ASN A 567 -27.08 6.91 19.54
C ASN A 567 -28.15 6.51 20.58
N PRO A 568 -27.79 5.80 21.66
CA PRO A 568 -28.74 5.41 22.71
C PRO A 568 -28.86 6.43 23.85
N LEU A 569 -28.03 7.48 23.84
CA LEU A 569 -27.83 8.38 24.98
C LEU A 569 -29.03 9.32 25.20
N PRO A 570 -29.25 9.80 26.43
CA PRO A 570 -30.30 10.79 26.71
C PRO A 570 -30.06 12.09 25.93
N GLU A 571 -31.14 12.74 25.48
CA GLU A 571 -31.12 14.07 24.83
C GLU A 571 -30.20 14.19 23.59
N ASP A 572 -29.91 13.10 22.89
CA ASP A 572 -29.00 13.05 21.74
C ASP A 572 -27.61 13.64 22.04
N GLU A 573 -27.12 13.46 23.28
CA GLU A 573 -25.77 13.87 23.67
C GLU A 573 -24.70 13.28 22.73
N PRO A 574 -23.62 14.03 22.45
CA PRO A 574 -22.53 13.52 21.64
C PRO A 574 -21.80 12.37 22.33
N ILE A 575 -21.49 11.33 21.56
CA ILE A 575 -20.72 10.19 22.05
C ILE A 575 -19.30 10.67 22.34
N CYS A 576 -18.81 10.43 23.55
CA CYS A 576 -17.47 10.80 23.99
C CYS A 576 -16.47 9.65 23.86
N GLY A 577 -16.92 8.39 23.93
CA GLY A 577 -16.05 7.24 23.76
C GLY A 577 -16.76 5.90 23.71
N VAL A 578 -15.98 4.86 23.38
CA VAL A 578 -16.42 3.46 23.27
C VAL A 578 -15.38 2.55 23.94
N HIS A 579 -15.84 1.47 24.58
CA HIS A 579 -15.00 0.43 25.20
C HIS A 579 -15.55 -0.96 24.84
N LEU A 580 -14.66 -1.91 24.61
CA LEU A 580 -15.03 -3.28 24.22
C LEU A 580 -14.55 -4.31 25.24
N MET A 581 -15.43 -5.25 25.56
CA MET A 581 -15.12 -6.53 26.19
C MET A 581 -15.33 -7.65 25.17
N ASN A 582 -14.93 -8.89 25.53
CA ASN A 582 -15.09 -10.06 24.65
C ASN A 582 -16.57 -10.38 24.30
N GLN A 583 -17.53 -9.90 25.09
CA GLN A 583 -18.97 -10.18 24.90
C GLN A 583 -19.86 -8.93 24.85
N PHE A 584 -19.35 -7.75 25.26
CA PHE A 584 -20.16 -6.55 25.42
C PHE A 584 -19.43 -5.32 24.89
N ALA A 585 -20.20 -4.35 24.40
CA ALA A 585 -19.71 -3.03 24.03
C ALA A 585 -20.33 -1.97 24.96
N PHE A 586 -19.53 -0.99 25.36
CA PHE A 586 -19.96 0.13 26.20
C PHE A 586 -19.74 1.42 25.45
N VAL A 587 -20.74 2.30 25.48
CA VAL A 587 -20.75 3.59 24.80
C VAL A 587 -21.14 4.65 25.81
N TRP A 588 -20.37 5.74 25.93
CA TRP A 588 -20.67 6.79 26.90
C TRP A 588 -20.70 8.19 26.28
N GLY A 589 -21.57 9.02 26.87
CA GLY A 589 -21.64 10.46 26.66
C GLY A 589 -21.09 11.21 27.87
N ARG A 590 -21.54 12.44 28.08
CA ARG A 590 -21.09 13.27 29.20
C ARG A 590 -21.80 12.88 30.50
N SER A 591 -23.09 12.57 30.41
CA SER A 591 -23.97 12.33 31.57
C SER A 591 -24.30 10.85 31.84
N GLY A 592 -23.95 9.93 30.93
CA GLY A 592 -24.28 8.52 31.10
C GLY A 592 -23.62 7.58 30.10
N TRP A 593 -23.80 6.28 30.31
CA TRP A 593 -23.26 5.24 29.44
C TRP A 593 -24.26 4.08 29.24
N CYS A 594 -24.14 3.41 28.11
CA CYS A 594 -25.01 2.33 27.67
C CYS A 594 -24.20 1.07 27.39
N ARG A 595 -24.79 -0.09 27.72
CA ARG A 595 -24.23 -1.42 27.43
C ARG A 595 -24.99 -2.09 26.30
N PHE A 596 -24.25 -2.63 25.36
CA PHE A 596 -24.73 -3.36 24.21
C PHE A 596 -24.17 -4.79 24.18
N ASP A 597 -24.95 -5.71 23.61
CA ASP A 597 -24.41 -6.94 23.05
C ASP A 597 -23.61 -6.60 21.78
N LEU A 598 -22.63 -7.43 21.44
CA LEU A 598 -21.82 -7.29 20.20
C LEU A 598 -22.67 -7.45 18.92
N ARG A 599 -23.93 -7.85 19.07
CA ARG A 599 -24.97 -7.86 18.02
C ARG A 599 -25.69 -6.52 17.84
N GLY A 600 -25.35 -5.49 18.63
CA GLY A 600 -25.96 -4.15 18.58
C GLY A 600 -27.24 -4.00 19.41
N ASN A 601 -27.66 -5.01 20.15
CA ASN A 601 -28.84 -4.93 21.01
C ASN A 601 -28.52 -4.19 22.31
N LEU A 602 -29.33 -3.20 22.67
CA LEU A 602 -29.19 -2.47 23.93
C LEU A 602 -29.61 -3.36 25.10
N LEU A 603 -28.73 -3.51 26.10
CA LEU A 603 -28.96 -4.33 27.29
C LEU A 603 -29.29 -3.50 28.53
N SER A 604 -28.52 -2.43 28.80
CA SER A 604 -28.73 -1.58 29.97
C SER A 604 -28.25 -0.14 29.75
N LYS A 605 -28.87 0.80 30.46
CA LYS A 605 -28.50 2.22 30.51
C LYS A 605 -28.11 2.61 31.93
N TYR A 606 -27.06 3.40 32.06
CA TYR A 606 -26.52 3.89 33.33
C TYR A 606 -26.36 5.41 33.28
N SER A 607 -26.62 6.09 34.39
CA SER A 607 -26.43 7.54 34.56
C SER A 607 -25.23 7.84 35.45
N SER A 608 -24.62 9.01 35.29
CA SER A 608 -23.50 9.44 36.15
C SER A 608 -23.92 9.49 37.63
N PRO A 609 -23.05 9.02 38.54
CA PRO A 609 -23.26 9.18 39.98
C PRO A 609 -22.97 10.60 40.49
N GLU A 610 -22.25 11.41 39.70
CA GLU A 610 -21.86 12.80 39.99
C GLU A 610 -22.66 13.79 39.13
N ASP A 611 -22.69 15.07 39.54
CA ASP A 611 -23.41 16.13 38.82
C ASP A 611 -22.81 16.36 37.40
N PRO A 612 -23.59 16.14 36.32
CA PRO A 612 -23.10 16.20 34.94
C PRO A 612 -22.56 17.57 34.52
N ASN A 613 -22.93 18.63 35.23
CA ASN A 613 -22.52 20.01 34.93
C ASN A 613 -21.16 20.39 35.52
N GLU A 614 -20.69 19.67 36.54
CA GLU A 614 -19.38 19.92 37.18
C GLU A 614 -18.33 18.91 36.75
N LEU A 615 -18.72 17.65 36.57
CA LEU A 615 -17.82 16.54 36.27
C LEU A 615 -18.35 15.71 35.10
N HIS A 616 -17.68 15.81 33.95
CA HIS A 616 -18.01 15.04 32.76
C HIS A 616 -17.27 13.70 32.75
N ILE A 617 -17.91 12.64 32.26
CA ILE A 617 -17.25 11.35 32.06
C ILE A 617 -16.21 11.48 30.93
N LEU A 618 -14.94 11.28 31.27
CA LEU A 618 -13.83 11.26 30.33
C LEU A 618 -13.64 9.85 29.76
N SER A 619 -13.56 8.84 30.63
CA SER A 619 -13.39 7.44 30.22
C SER A 619 -14.15 6.48 31.13
N VAL A 620 -14.59 5.38 30.51
CA VAL A 620 -15.24 4.26 31.18
C VAL A 620 -14.45 3.00 30.85
N GLU A 621 -13.85 2.37 31.85
CA GLU A 621 -13.06 1.15 31.68
C GLU A 621 -13.70 -0.01 32.45
N TYR A 622 -14.05 -1.08 31.74
CA TYR A 622 -14.52 -2.34 32.33
C TYR A 622 -13.44 -3.42 32.22
N THR A 623 -13.09 -4.06 33.34
CA THR A 623 -12.23 -5.26 33.37
C THR A 623 -13.06 -6.54 33.48
N THR A 624 -14.04 -6.54 34.38
CA THR A 624 -15.10 -7.55 34.48
C THR A 624 -16.44 -6.81 34.51
N LEU A 625 -17.57 -7.51 34.55
CA LEU A 625 -18.87 -6.83 34.64
C LEU A 625 -19.07 -6.13 36.00
N GLU A 626 -18.40 -6.62 37.03
CA GLU A 626 -18.45 -6.11 38.41
C GLU A 626 -17.32 -5.09 38.66
N ASP A 627 -16.14 -5.31 38.07
CA ASP A 627 -14.99 -4.41 38.18
C ASP A 627 -14.98 -3.37 37.05
N TYR A 628 -15.37 -2.14 37.36
CA TYR A 628 -15.36 -1.03 36.42
C TYR A 628 -14.90 0.28 37.04
N ARG A 629 -14.35 1.16 36.22
CA ARG A 629 -13.76 2.44 36.65
C ARG A 629 -14.28 3.57 35.78
N LEU A 630 -14.56 4.69 36.43
CA LEU A 630 -15.04 5.92 35.82
C LEU A 630 -14.02 7.03 36.10
N VAL A 631 -13.57 7.70 35.05
CA VAL A 631 -12.73 8.88 35.16
C VAL A 631 -13.56 10.10 34.78
N PHE A 632 -13.61 11.07 35.69
CA PHE A 632 -14.31 12.34 35.49
C PHE A 632 -13.34 13.48 35.27
N TRP A 633 -13.76 14.47 34.49
CA TRP A 633 -13.00 15.70 34.23
C TRP A 633 -13.94 16.92 34.19
N THR A 634 -13.47 18.05 34.73
CA THR A 634 -14.20 19.32 34.81
C THR A 634 -14.40 20.04 33.47
N GLY A 635 -13.70 19.64 32.41
CA GLY A 635 -13.85 20.22 31.07
C GLY A 635 -13.08 21.53 30.82
N ASN A 636 -12.42 22.10 31.84
CA ASN A 636 -11.65 23.35 31.72
C ASN A 636 -10.15 23.13 31.96
N LEU A 637 -9.30 23.70 31.11
CA LEU A 637 -7.84 23.66 31.24
C LEU A 637 -7.33 24.52 32.40
N GLU A 638 -8.05 25.58 32.77
CA GLU A 638 -7.71 26.45 33.90
C GLU A 638 -7.95 25.77 35.26
N ASN A 639 -8.83 24.77 35.30
CA ASN A 639 -9.10 23.96 36.49
C ASN A 639 -9.00 22.46 36.15
N PRO A 640 -7.79 21.89 36.07
CA PRO A 640 -7.54 20.54 35.53
C PRO A 640 -7.87 19.41 36.52
N GLN A 641 -8.89 19.59 37.37
CA GLN A 641 -9.32 18.59 38.34
C GLN A 641 -9.97 17.38 37.65
N MET A 642 -9.58 16.20 38.11
CA MET A 642 -10.08 14.91 37.67
C MET A 642 -10.40 14.03 38.89
N GLN A 643 -11.34 13.11 38.71
CA GLN A 643 -11.75 12.19 39.78
C GLN A 643 -11.83 10.77 39.23
N LEU A 644 -11.23 9.81 39.94
CA LEU A 644 -11.31 8.38 39.63
C LEU A 644 -12.24 7.70 40.63
N ASN A 645 -13.33 7.13 40.13
CA ASN A 645 -14.20 6.25 40.89
C ASN A 645 -13.95 4.82 40.41
N SER A 646 -13.55 3.93 41.33
CA SER A 646 -13.30 2.52 41.03
C SER A 646 -14.29 1.65 41.78
N TYR A 647 -15.01 0.79 41.07
CA TYR A 647 -15.95 -0.18 41.60
C TYR A 647 -15.32 -1.55 41.44
N LEU A 648 -15.10 -2.26 42.55
CA LEU A 648 -14.61 -3.62 42.58
C LEU A 648 -15.72 -4.56 43.08
N ASP A 649 -15.57 -5.86 42.84
CA ASP A 649 -16.49 -6.89 43.34
C ASP A 649 -16.64 -6.86 44.88
N SER A 650 -15.60 -6.41 45.60
CA SER A 650 -15.60 -6.21 47.06
C SER A 650 -16.32 -4.94 47.54
N GLY A 651 -16.77 -4.07 46.62
CA GLY A 651 -17.40 -2.77 46.90
C GLY A 651 -16.68 -1.59 46.24
N PRO A 652 -17.28 -0.38 46.28
CA PRO A 652 -16.68 0.83 45.71
C PRO A 652 -15.47 1.29 46.53
N LEU A 653 -14.37 1.61 45.85
CA LEU A 653 -13.21 2.28 46.43
C LEU A 653 -13.52 3.77 46.67
N GLU A 654 -12.83 4.37 47.65
CA GLU A 654 -12.90 5.82 47.86
C GLU A 654 -12.47 6.59 46.60
N PRO A 655 -13.24 7.63 46.19
CA PRO A 655 -12.96 8.40 44.99
C PRO A 655 -11.64 9.18 45.13
N LEU A 656 -10.71 8.96 44.20
CA LEU A 656 -9.42 9.63 44.20
C LEU A 656 -9.49 10.90 43.35
N LYS A 657 -9.28 12.07 43.97
CA LYS A 657 -9.15 13.35 43.26
C LYS A 657 -7.70 13.60 42.89
N PHE A 658 -7.45 13.95 41.64
CA PHE A 658 -6.14 14.23 41.09
C PHE A 658 -6.25 15.29 39.98
N ARG A 659 -5.14 15.69 39.36
CA ARG A 659 -5.09 16.72 38.33
C ARG A 659 -4.36 16.22 37.08
N SER A 660 -4.75 16.78 35.94
CA SER A 660 -4.02 16.74 34.66
C SER A 660 -3.89 15.38 33.95
N ALA A 661 -3.23 14.38 34.56
CA ALA A 661 -2.94 13.11 33.89
C ALA A 661 -2.90 11.92 34.86
N MET A 662 -3.24 10.75 34.33
CA MET A 662 -3.24 9.48 35.03
C MET A 662 -2.71 8.36 34.12
N VAL A 663 -2.04 7.36 34.69
CA VAL A 663 -1.86 6.06 34.06
C VAL A 663 -1.90 4.96 35.12
N MET A 664 -2.43 3.78 34.77
CA MET A 664 -2.46 2.60 35.64
C MET A 664 -1.53 1.52 35.12
N THR A 665 -1.05 0.66 36.01
CA THR A 665 -0.36 -0.57 35.63
C THR A 665 -1.33 -1.55 34.95
N ASN A 666 -0.81 -2.52 34.20
CA ASN A 666 -1.58 -3.56 33.52
C ASN A 666 -2.35 -4.43 34.53
N ASP A 667 -1.77 -4.67 35.71
CA ASP A 667 -2.42 -5.34 36.83
C ASP A 667 -3.54 -4.50 37.48
N LYS A 668 -3.61 -3.20 37.14
CA LYS A 668 -4.57 -2.21 37.64
C LYS A 668 -4.62 -2.06 39.17
N LYS A 669 -3.58 -2.51 39.87
CA LYS A 669 -3.42 -2.39 41.33
C LYS A 669 -2.66 -1.13 41.75
N SER A 670 -1.92 -0.53 40.82
CA SER A 670 -1.17 0.69 41.05
C SER A 670 -1.51 1.73 40.00
N LEU A 671 -1.50 3.00 40.40
CA LEU A 671 -1.73 4.14 39.54
C LEU A 671 -0.66 5.19 39.74
N PHE A 672 -0.38 5.95 38.68
CA PHE A 672 0.48 7.12 38.69
C PHE A 672 -0.36 8.33 38.30
N VAL A 673 -0.41 9.33 39.18
CA VAL A 673 -1.25 10.53 39.05
C VAL A 673 -0.53 11.77 39.54
N CYS A 674 -0.90 12.92 39.01
CA CYS A 674 -0.46 14.21 39.52
C CYS A 674 -1.48 14.74 40.56
N VAL A 675 -1.07 14.98 41.80
CA VAL A 675 -1.98 15.38 42.90
C VAL A 675 -1.75 16.80 43.41
N HIS A 676 -0.53 17.33 43.27
CA HIS A 676 -0.13 18.58 43.87
C HIS A 676 -0.67 19.81 43.11
N GLU A 677 -1.05 20.87 43.83
CA GLU A 677 -1.65 22.08 43.24
C GLU A 677 -0.63 23.06 42.66
N ASP A 678 0.58 23.11 43.24
CA ASP A 678 1.66 24.04 42.87
C ASP A 678 2.76 23.38 42.02
N ASP A 679 2.98 22.07 42.20
CA ASP A 679 4.02 21.28 41.51
C ASP A 679 3.35 20.16 40.70
N TYR A 680 3.54 20.04 39.38
CA TYR A 680 2.91 18.97 38.57
C TYR A 680 3.56 17.58 38.76
N ARG A 681 4.00 17.27 39.98
CA ARG A 681 4.75 16.05 40.32
C ARG A 681 3.87 14.80 40.23
N VAL A 682 4.45 13.72 39.69
CA VAL A 682 3.78 12.42 39.58
C VAL A 682 3.98 11.60 40.85
N THR A 683 2.88 11.11 41.43
CA THR A 683 2.84 10.25 42.61
C THR A 683 2.31 8.86 42.23
N LYS A 684 2.94 7.81 42.76
CA LYS A 684 2.43 6.45 42.69
C LYS A 684 1.49 6.15 43.86
N PHE A 685 0.32 5.59 43.56
CA PHE A 685 -0.60 5.03 44.54
C PHE A 685 -0.78 3.53 44.31
N ARG A 686 -1.05 2.80 45.38
CA ARG A 686 -1.44 1.37 45.36
C ARG A 686 -2.78 1.20 46.07
N ILE A 687 -3.57 0.22 45.64
CA ILE A 687 -4.79 -0.17 46.35
C ILE A 687 -4.38 -0.76 47.72
N SER A 688 -5.14 -0.44 48.77
CA SER A 688 -4.94 -1.01 50.11
C SER A 688 -5.16 -2.52 50.12
N ASP A 689 -4.52 -3.24 51.05
CA ASP A 689 -4.72 -4.69 51.21
C ASP A 689 -6.18 -5.03 51.56
N ASP A 690 -6.90 -4.07 52.15
CA ASP A 690 -8.32 -4.14 52.49
C ASP A 690 -9.25 -3.83 51.30
N LEU A 691 -8.72 -3.45 50.13
CA LEU A 691 -9.45 -3.09 48.90
C LEU A 691 -10.47 -1.94 49.06
N THR A 692 -10.24 -1.05 50.02
CA THR A 692 -11.18 0.05 50.37
C THR A 692 -10.68 1.44 50.01
N SER A 693 -9.37 1.67 49.95
CA SER A 693 -8.79 3.00 49.74
C SER A 693 -7.48 2.98 48.96
N TRP A 694 -7.09 4.15 48.45
CA TRP A 694 -5.82 4.35 47.74
C TRP A 694 -4.72 4.78 48.70
N ILE A 695 -3.65 4.00 48.80
CA ILE A 695 -2.48 4.31 49.62
C ILE A 695 -1.41 4.97 48.75
N ARG A 696 -0.96 6.15 49.15
CA ARG A 696 0.19 6.84 48.55
C ARG A 696 1.48 6.07 48.84
N ASP A 697 2.21 5.68 47.79
CA ASP A 697 3.42 4.85 47.89
C ASP A 697 4.67 5.73 47.93
N TYR A 698 5.02 6.38 46.82
CA TYR A 698 6.12 7.35 46.73
C TYR A 698 5.88 8.37 45.60
N ASP A 699 6.60 9.49 45.69
CA ASP A 699 6.60 10.52 44.65
C ASP A 699 7.84 10.39 43.74
N MET A 700 7.65 10.54 42.42
CA MET A 700 8.73 10.45 41.43
C MET A 700 9.75 11.58 41.59
N GLU A 701 11.01 11.37 41.20
CA GLU A 701 12.04 12.42 41.25
C GLU A 701 11.70 13.63 40.34
N ARG A 702 12.06 14.83 40.81
CA ARG A 702 11.73 16.11 40.17
C ARG A 702 12.46 16.28 38.84
N ALA A 703 11.72 16.66 37.80
CA ALA A 703 12.32 17.23 36.61
C ALA A 703 12.47 18.76 36.80
N HIS A 704 13.50 19.38 36.20
CA HIS A 704 13.76 20.82 36.34
C HIS A 704 12.59 21.72 35.88
N ASN A 705 11.66 21.19 35.06
CA ASN A 705 10.54 21.95 34.48
C ASN A 705 9.21 21.81 35.24
N ASP A 706 9.15 21.02 36.33
CA ASP A 706 7.90 20.68 37.04
C ASP A 706 7.14 21.88 37.64
N GLU A 707 7.83 23.02 37.86
CA GLU A 707 7.24 24.26 38.42
C GLU A 707 6.51 25.12 37.38
N THR A 708 6.68 24.85 36.07
CA THR A 708 6.24 25.78 35.01
C THR A 708 5.28 25.19 33.98
N GLU A 709 5.22 23.87 33.84
CA GLU A 709 4.48 23.21 32.76
C GLU A 709 3.45 22.19 33.26
N TYR A 710 2.23 22.26 32.71
CA TYR A 710 1.19 21.26 32.94
C TYR A 710 1.52 19.94 32.21
N LEU A 711 1.18 18.83 32.86
CA LEU A 711 1.43 17.48 32.34
C LEU A 711 0.20 16.94 31.60
N LEU A 712 0.28 16.78 30.28
CA LEU A 712 -0.90 16.50 29.44
C LEU A 712 -1.30 15.02 29.40
N GLN A 713 -0.32 14.12 29.50
CA GLN A 713 -0.55 12.68 29.39
C GLN A 713 0.58 11.91 30.05
N LEU A 714 0.20 10.81 30.71
CA LEU A 714 1.10 9.77 31.18
C LEU A 714 0.87 8.50 30.38
N ARG A 715 1.94 7.78 30.06
CA ARG A 715 1.91 6.43 29.51
C ARG A 715 2.95 5.58 30.20
N ILE A 716 2.63 4.32 30.43
CA ILE A 716 3.59 3.34 30.90
C ILE A 716 3.98 2.45 29.74
N ASP A 717 5.26 2.07 29.69
CA ASP A 717 5.73 1.09 28.72
C ASP A 717 5.23 -0.32 29.08
N ARG A 718 5.25 -1.22 28.11
CA ARG A 718 4.69 -2.57 28.23
C ARG A 718 5.29 -3.39 29.37
N ASN A 719 6.60 -3.26 29.58
CA ASN A 719 7.29 -3.98 30.65
C ASN A 719 7.08 -3.34 32.03
N GLU A 720 6.36 -2.21 32.10
CA GLU A 720 6.18 -1.39 33.31
C GLU A 720 7.49 -0.90 33.94
N GLU A 721 8.57 -0.89 33.16
CA GLU A 721 9.88 -0.42 33.61
C GLU A 721 10.09 1.07 33.37
N THR A 722 9.36 1.67 32.43
CA THR A 722 9.48 3.08 32.08
C THR A 722 8.13 3.79 32.09
N LEU A 723 8.12 4.99 32.66
CA LEU A 723 6.99 5.90 32.69
C LEU A 723 7.33 7.10 31.80
N LEU A 724 6.38 7.47 30.94
CA LEU A 724 6.53 8.51 29.94
C LEU A 724 5.51 9.61 30.19
N ALA A 725 5.97 10.86 30.24
CA ALA A 725 5.11 12.04 30.30
C ALA A 725 5.27 12.92 29.06
N THR A 726 4.17 13.55 28.70
CA THR A 726 4.12 14.64 27.72
C THR A 726 3.83 15.94 28.44
N THR A 727 4.71 16.94 28.30
CA THR A 727 4.53 18.29 28.82
C THR A 727 4.16 19.26 27.70
N GLY A 728 3.97 20.55 28.01
CA GLY A 728 3.66 21.57 27.00
C GLY A 728 4.80 21.84 26.02
N ASN A 729 6.06 21.76 26.46
CA ASN A 729 7.24 22.07 25.64
C ASN A 729 8.19 20.88 25.40
N GLY A 730 7.89 19.69 25.91
CA GLY A 730 8.76 18.52 25.75
C GLY A 730 8.16 17.22 26.29
N PHE A 731 9.04 16.29 26.59
CA PHE A 731 8.71 14.97 27.14
C PHE A 731 9.63 14.62 28.31
N ILE A 732 9.15 13.79 29.22
CA ILE A 732 9.93 13.31 30.37
C ILE A 732 9.86 11.78 30.41
N VAL A 733 10.98 11.13 30.68
CA VAL A 733 11.09 9.67 30.82
C VAL A 733 11.63 9.35 32.20
N TRP A 734 10.88 8.56 32.97
CA TRP A 734 11.35 7.97 34.23
C TRP A 734 11.57 6.47 34.07
N PHE A 735 12.65 5.97 34.66
CA PHE A 735 12.89 4.53 34.80
C PHE A 735 12.45 4.12 36.21
N LEU A 736 11.55 3.14 36.32
CA LEU A 736 10.91 2.74 37.57
C LEU A 736 11.79 1.82 38.42
N GLU A 737 12.63 1.00 37.79
CA GLU A 737 13.54 0.08 38.50
C GLU A 737 14.90 0.70 38.84
N SER A 738 15.42 1.59 37.98
CA SER A 738 16.68 2.29 38.23
C SER A 738 16.42 3.62 38.94
N GLN A 739 17.14 3.88 40.03
CA GLN A 739 17.21 5.21 40.69
C GLN A 739 17.99 6.23 39.84
N SER A 740 17.86 6.15 38.52
CA SER A 740 18.44 7.10 37.59
C SER A 740 17.57 8.36 37.56
N PRO A 741 18.19 9.55 37.44
CA PRO A 741 17.44 10.79 37.31
C PRO A 741 16.55 10.77 36.06
N PRO A 742 15.42 11.50 36.06
CA PRO A 742 14.54 11.58 34.90
C PRO A 742 15.24 12.19 33.68
N ALA A 743 15.06 11.59 32.50
CA ALA A 743 15.53 12.15 31.25
C ALA A 743 14.53 13.20 30.75
N VAL A 744 14.95 14.47 30.66
CA VAL A 744 14.13 15.58 30.19
C VAL A 744 14.46 15.87 28.73
N LEU A 745 13.47 15.71 27.86
CA LEU A 745 13.60 15.79 26.41
C LEU A 745 12.92 17.06 25.90
N ALA A 746 13.69 18.12 25.76
CA ALA A 746 13.18 19.41 25.27
C ALA A 746 13.03 19.41 23.74
N LEU A 747 11.97 20.07 23.25
CA LEU A 747 11.81 20.35 21.82
C LEU A 747 12.64 21.56 21.38
N PRO A 748 13.06 21.63 20.11
CA PRO A 748 13.76 22.81 19.57
C PRO A 748 12.92 24.09 19.61
N ASN A 749 13.60 25.23 19.81
CA ASN A 749 12.97 26.56 19.82
C ASN A 749 12.18 26.82 18.52
N GLY A 750 10.89 27.15 18.65
CA GLY A 750 9.99 27.43 17.53
C GLY A 750 9.01 26.30 17.18
N VAL A 751 9.18 25.10 17.75
CA VAL A 751 8.21 24.00 17.59
C VAL A 751 7.07 24.16 18.61
N ARG A 752 5.99 24.84 18.23
CA ARG A 752 4.76 24.93 19.04
C ARG A 752 3.64 24.12 18.38
N ASN A 753 3.12 23.08 19.03
CA ASN A 753 1.84 22.37 18.76
C ASN A 753 1.80 20.94 19.34
N ILE A 754 2.17 20.76 20.61
CA ILE A 754 1.69 19.56 21.32
C ILE A 754 0.18 19.70 21.49
N SER A 755 -0.58 18.64 21.20
CA SER A 755 -2.03 18.65 21.36
C SER A 755 -2.37 18.90 22.84
N THR A 756 -3.19 19.91 23.13
CA THR A 756 -3.65 20.23 24.49
C THR A 756 -4.79 19.34 24.97
N ARG A 757 -5.13 18.27 24.23
CA ARG A 757 -6.14 17.32 24.68
C ARG A 757 -5.59 16.47 25.84
N MET A 758 -6.20 16.59 27.00
CA MET A 758 -5.92 15.78 28.18
C MET A 758 -6.03 14.28 27.85
N MET A 759 -5.07 13.47 28.31
CA MET A 759 -5.03 12.00 28.15
C MET A 759 -4.98 11.46 26.71
N SER A 760 -5.00 12.33 25.69
CA SER A 760 -4.99 11.98 24.26
C SER A 760 -4.05 12.87 23.45
N SER A 761 -3.00 13.37 24.10
CA SER A 761 -1.96 14.20 23.49
C SER A 761 -0.99 13.39 22.61
N ASN A 762 0.04 14.04 22.07
CA ASN A 762 1.03 13.35 21.24
C ASN A 762 1.78 12.31 22.08
N SER A 763 1.83 11.05 21.64
CA SER A 763 2.54 10.00 22.35
C SER A 763 4.05 10.02 22.09
N ILE A 764 4.79 9.68 23.14
CA ILE A 764 6.23 9.35 23.13
C ILE A 764 6.38 7.84 23.32
N MET A 765 7.49 7.31 22.82
CA MET A 765 7.87 5.91 22.88
C MET A 765 9.36 5.75 23.19
N VAL A 766 9.74 4.65 23.82
CA VAL A 766 11.14 4.26 24.06
C VAL A 766 11.49 3.04 23.19
N SER A 767 12.71 2.97 22.68
CA SER A 767 13.20 1.83 21.91
C SER A 767 13.26 0.56 22.76
N GLY A 768 13.19 -0.63 22.14
CA GLY A 768 13.26 -1.90 22.87
C GLY A 768 14.58 -2.07 23.63
N THR A 769 15.65 -1.45 23.16
CA THR A 769 16.97 -1.39 23.81
C THR A 769 17.11 -0.29 24.87
N LYS A 770 16.10 0.58 25.03
CA LYS A 770 16.08 1.75 25.94
C LYS A 770 17.21 2.76 25.73
N ASN A 771 17.78 2.80 24.53
CA ASN A 771 18.83 3.76 24.19
C ASN A 771 18.24 5.07 23.61
N TYR A 772 17.07 4.98 22.96
CA TYR A 772 16.48 6.10 22.24
C TYR A 772 15.03 6.32 22.65
N ALA A 773 14.63 7.59 22.71
CA ALA A 773 13.24 8.00 22.83
C ALA A 773 12.78 8.65 21.53
N VAL A 774 11.57 8.31 21.09
CA VAL A 774 10.98 8.78 19.82
C VAL A 774 9.63 9.43 20.09
N ALA A 775 9.42 10.64 19.58
CA ALA A 775 8.13 11.31 19.66
C ALA A 775 7.71 11.93 18.32
N GLY A 776 6.41 11.87 18.03
CA GLY A 776 5.82 12.46 16.84
C GLY A 776 5.25 13.85 17.13
N VAL A 777 5.81 14.88 16.50
CA VAL A 777 5.30 16.26 16.64
C VAL A 777 5.15 16.89 15.26
N ARG A 778 3.93 17.38 14.98
CA ARG A 778 3.51 17.82 13.63
C ARG A 778 3.79 16.70 12.63
N LYS A 779 4.64 16.91 11.63
CA LYS A 779 4.96 15.92 10.59
C LYS A 779 6.24 15.13 10.86
N ASN A 780 7.01 15.54 11.87
CA ASN A 780 8.36 15.05 12.13
C ASN A 780 8.36 14.01 13.26
N LEU A 781 9.30 13.07 13.17
CA LEU A 781 9.72 12.24 14.28
C LEU A 781 11.02 12.79 14.86
N TYR A 782 11.02 13.03 16.16
CA TYR A 782 12.17 13.47 16.92
C TYR A 782 12.74 12.28 17.68
N VAL A 783 14.06 12.10 17.61
CA VAL A 783 14.78 10.99 18.23
C VAL A 783 15.84 11.56 19.17
N TRP A 784 15.71 11.24 20.45
CA TRP A 784 16.65 11.63 21.51
C TRP A 784 17.44 10.42 22.00
N SER A 785 18.68 10.66 22.42
CA SER A 785 19.47 9.69 23.18
C SER A 785 19.07 9.76 24.64
N LEU A 786 18.73 8.63 25.25
CA LEU A 786 18.36 8.58 26.67
C LEU A 786 19.58 8.70 27.59
N GLU A 787 20.78 8.32 27.11
CA GLU A 787 22.02 8.44 27.88
C GLU A 787 22.47 9.91 28.03
N THR A 788 22.33 10.71 26.97
CA THR A 788 22.77 12.12 26.97
C THR A 788 21.63 13.13 27.11
N SER A 789 20.37 12.70 26.98
CA SER A 789 19.18 13.56 26.88
C SER A 789 19.22 14.58 25.72
N GLU A 790 20.10 14.38 24.74
CA GLU A 790 20.24 15.27 23.59
C GLU A 790 19.44 14.78 22.37
N LEU A 791 18.96 15.73 21.56
CA LEU A 791 18.29 15.44 20.30
C LEU A 791 19.32 14.97 19.26
N VAL A 792 19.25 13.71 18.87
CA VAL A 792 20.22 13.10 17.94
C VAL A 792 19.78 13.27 16.49
N LYS A 793 18.47 13.09 16.22
CA LYS A 793 17.95 13.08 14.85
C LYS A 793 16.54 13.63 14.76
N VAL A 794 16.28 14.34 13.66
CA VAL A 794 14.94 14.74 13.22
C VAL A 794 14.68 14.06 11.88
N LEU A 795 13.58 13.32 11.79
CA LEU A 795 13.14 12.60 10.60
C LEU A 795 11.84 13.20 10.07
N ASP A 796 11.80 13.47 8.77
CA ASP A 796 10.60 13.88 8.04
C ASP A 796 9.70 12.65 7.84
N ALA A 797 8.82 12.38 8.79
CA ALA A 797 8.06 11.14 8.82
C ALA A 797 6.88 11.14 7.83
N HIS A 798 6.05 12.18 7.91
CA HIS A 798 4.82 12.27 7.13
C HIS A 798 4.76 13.55 6.28
N PHE A 799 3.86 13.55 5.30
CA PHE A 799 3.58 14.77 4.52
C PHE A 799 2.69 15.75 5.28
N ALA A 800 1.97 15.26 6.30
CA ALA A 800 1.08 16.04 7.15
C ALA A 800 1.26 15.67 8.62
N ARG A 801 0.40 16.23 9.50
CA ARG A 801 0.48 16.03 10.95
C ARG A 801 0.21 14.57 11.34
N ILE A 802 1.09 14.04 12.17
CA ILE A 802 0.97 12.77 12.90
C ILE A 802 -0.16 12.91 13.92
N ILE A 803 -1.07 11.93 13.92
CA ILE A 803 -2.24 11.88 14.80
C ILE A 803 -1.97 10.97 16.00
N GLN A 804 -1.43 9.77 15.74
CA GLN A 804 -1.15 8.77 16.78
C GLN A 804 0.17 8.08 16.50
N LEU A 805 0.87 7.69 17.57
CA LEU A 805 2.13 6.94 17.55
C LEU A 805 2.08 5.78 18.56
N GLU A 806 2.51 4.59 18.14
CA GLU A 806 2.57 3.37 18.97
C GLU A 806 3.89 2.61 18.80
N ALA A 807 4.30 1.93 19.87
CA ALA A 807 5.52 1.11 19.91
C ALA A 807 5.30 -0.29 19.33
N LEU A 808 6.32 -0.82 18.66
CA LEU A 808 6.38 -2.21 18.21
C LEU A 808 7.75 -2.81 18.56
N THR A 809 7.91 -3.18 19.83
CA THR A 809 9.14 -3.68 20.45
C THR A 809 9.03 -5.17 20.83
N ILE A 810 9.00 -6.07 19.85
CA ILE A 810 8.78 -7.51 20.07
C ILE A 810 9.85 -8.35 19.39
N GLY A 811 10.58 -9.14 20.18
CA GLY A 811 11.66 -9.99 19.67
C GLY A 811 12.72 -9.13 18.96
N ASN A 812 12.87 -9.35 17.65
CA ASN A 812 13.79 -8.57 16.82
C ASN A 812 13.16 -7.30 16.21
N TRP A 813 11.87 -7.04 16.45
CA TRP A 813 11.21 -5.83 15.96
C TRP A 813 11.46 -4.70 16.95
N ASN A 814 12.22 -3.70 16.52
CA ASN A 814 12.41 -2.44 17.22
C ASN A 814 11.86 -1.33 16.31
N SER A 815 10.54 -1.17 16.28
CA SER A 815 9.86 -0.33 15.27
C SER A 815 8.80 0.60 15.88
N VAL A 816 8.45 1.65 15.15
CA VAL A 816 7.41 2.64 15.51
C VAL A 816 6.34 2.66 14.44
N ILE A 817 5.08 2.73 14.85
CA ILE A 817 3.96 2.92 13.92
C ILE A 817 3.40 4.32 14.10
N THR A 818 3.23 5.05 13.00
CA THR A 818 2.70 6.41 12.99
C THR A 818 1.51 6.51 12.03
N SER A 819 0.46 7.20 12.44
CA SER A 819 -0.69 7.55 11.57
C SER A 819 -0.74 9.05 11.32
N SER A 820 -1.27 9.47 10.17
CA SER A 820 -1.23 10.88 9.77
C SER A 820 -2.45 11.34 8.96
N ILE A 821 -2.60 12.67 8.90
CA ILE A 821 -3.55 13.36 8.02
C ILE A 821 -3.25 13.09 6.53
N ASP A 822 -2.03 12.67 6.19
CA ASP A 822 -1.64 12.33 4.82
C ASP A 822 -2.23 11.01 4.30
N ARG A 823 -3.18 10.41 5.06
CA ARG A 823 -3.94 9.20 4.72
C ARG A 823 -3.11 7.91 4.78
N SER A 824 -1.90 7.99 5.32
CA SER A 824 -1.00 6.85 5.47
C SER A 824 -0.79 6.47 6.94
N VAL A 825 -0.57 5.17 7.16
CA VAL A 825 0.05 4.64 8.37
C VAL A 825 1.45 4.16 8.00
N LYS A 826 2.49 4.65 8.66
CA LYS A 826 3.87 4.29 8.37
C LYS A 826 4.49 3.48 9.50
N VAL A 827 5.34 2.53 9.13
CA VAL A 827 6.10 1.68 10.05
C VAL A 827 7.58 2.00 9.89
N TRP A 828 8.21 2.42 10.97
CA TRP A 828 9.60 2.87 11.02
C TRP A 828 10.46 1.87 11.78
N ASN A 829 11.58 1.46 11.21
CA ASN A 829 12.59 0.68 11.90
C ASN A 829 13.57 1.61 12.65
N ILE A 830 13.68 1.40 13.96
CA ILE A 830 14.51 2.24 14.84
C ILE A 830 16.00 1.91 14.67
N ASP A 831 16.33 0.65 14.42
CA ASP A 831 17.72 0.21 14.27
C ASP A 831 18.40 0.88 13.06
N ASN A 832 17.60 1.23 12.05
CA ASN A 832 18.01 1.86 10.80
C ASN A 832 17.84 3.39 10.79
N ILE A 833 17.56 4.03 11.94
CA ILE A 833 17.34 5.49 12.05
C ILE A 833 18.53 6.32 11.53
N PHE A 834 19.75 5.77 11.63
CA PHE A 834 20.97 6.44 11.23
C PHE A 834 21.39 6.16 9.79
N GLU A 835 20.66 5.32 9.06
CA GLU A 835 20.88 5.16 7.63
C GLU A 835 20.63 6.49 6.89
N GLN A 836 21.33 6.68 5.76
CA GLN A 836 21.22 7.93 5.02
C GLN A 836 19.81 8.11 4.45
N VAL A 837 19.09 9.08 5.00
CA VAL A 837 17.80 9.54 4.44
C VAL A 837 18.07 10.71 3.53
N HIS A 838 17.72 10.58 2.26
CA HIS A 838 17.72 11.71 1.35
C HIS A 838 16.54 12.62 1.69
N VAL A 839 16.85 13.89 1.98
CA VAL A 839 15.84 14.89 2.33
C VAL A 839 15.18 15.39 1.06
N ILE A 840 13.85 15.35 1.05
CA ILE A 840 13.03 15.94 -0.01
C ILE A 840 12.61 17.33 0.47
N ASP A 841 13.18 18.35 -0.15
CA ASP A 841 12.84 19.74 0.14
C ASP A 841 11.37 20.00 -0.21
N ARG A 842 10.64 20.69 0.68
CA ARG A 842 9.20 20.96 0.51
C ARG A 842 8.75 22.22 1.24
N HIS A 843 7.62 22.77 0.79
CA HIS A 843 6.88 23.79 1.52
C HIS A 843 5.87 23.16 2.47
N GLU A 844 5.75 23.70 3.69
CA GLU A 844 4.79 23.20 4.70
C GLU A 844 3.34 23.59 4.39
N LEU A 845 3.16 24.68 3.66
CA LEU A 845 1.86 25.24 3.32
C LEU A 845 1.62 25.06 1.82
N GLN A 846 0.34 25.03 1.45
CA GLN A 846 -0.08 24.99 0.05
C GLN A 846 0.58 26.11 -0.76
N ILE A 847 0.95 25.78 -2.00
CA ILE A 847 1.51 26.74 -2.94
C ILE A 847 0.35 27.44 -3.63
N ASP A 848 0.19 28.74 -3.38
CA ASP A 848 -0.90 29.55 -3.95
C ASP A 848 -0.52 30.10 -5.34
N SER A 849 0.77 30.31 -5.62
CA SER A 849 1.25 30.73 -6.95
C SER A 849 2.73 30.37 -7.20
N ILE A 850 3.11 30.28 -8.48
CA ILE A 850 4.47 29.97 -8.94
C ILE A 850 4.87 30.98 -10.03
N CYS A 851 6.12 31.45 -9.98
CA CYS A 851 6.72 32.31 -10.99
C CYS A 851 8.11 31.76 -11.37
N LEU A 852 8.41 31.68 -12.66
CA LEU A 852 9.69 31.16 -13.17
C LEU A 852 10.58 32.32 -13.64
N ALA A 853 11.88 32.23 -13.40
CA ALA A 853 12.86 33.11 -14.05
C ALA A 853 13.17 32.55 -15.45
N GLU A 854 13.29 33.43 -16.45
CA GLU A 854 13.53 33.00 -17.84
C GLU A 854 14.99 32.68 -18.14
N GLU A 855 15.94 33.41 -17.51
CA GLU A 855 17.38 33.23 -17.78
C GLU A 855 18.08 32.38 -16.72
N CYS A 856 17.61 32.46 -15.47
CA CYS A 856 18.10 31.62 -14.39
C CYS A 856 17.16 30.43 -14.24
N ASN A 857 17.72 29.21 -14.12
CA ASN A 857 16.98 27.99 -13.77
C ASN A 857 16.42 28.07 -12.33
N LEU A 858 15.59 29.06 -12.04
CA LEU A 858 15.05 29.34 -10.72
C LEU A 858 13.52 29.47 -10.79
N ALA A 859 12.86 28.97 -9.77
CA ALA A 859 11.44 29.14 -9.57
C ALA A 859 11.16 29.75 -8.20
N VAL A 860 10.18 30.65 -8.14
CA VAL A 860 9.67 31.20 -6.90
C VAL A 860 8.26 30.69 -6.66
N THR A 861 8.06 30.10 -5.49
CA THR A 861 6.77 29.58 -5.03
C THR A 861 6.26 30.44 -3.88
N VAL A 862 4.99 30.78 -3.91
CA VAL A 862 4.32 31.53 -2.85
C VAL A 862 3.51 30.59 -2.00
N THR A 863 3.72 30.66 -0.70
CA THR A 863 2.87 30.00 0.28
C THR A 863 2.27 31.05 1.20
N ARG A 864 1.23 30.70 1.96
CA ARG A 864 0.64 31.62 2.93
C ARG A 864 1.61 32.14 4.01
N GLY A 865 2.77 31.52 4.21
CA GLY A 865 3.71 31.94 5.28
C GLY A 865 5.09 32.41 4.79
N CYS A 866 5.47 32.10 3.54
CA CYS A 866 6.79 32.44 3.01
C CYS A 866 6.84 32.38 1.48
N VAL A 867 7.89 32.98 0.94
CA VAL A 867 8.30 32.82 -0.45
C VAL A 867 9.46 31.82 -0.52
N GLY A 868 9.30 30.75 -1.28
CA GLY A 868 10.35 29.76 -1.52
C GLY A 868 11.05 29.98 -2.84
N VAL A 869 12.39 29.95 -2.83
CA VAL A 869 13.23 30.00 -4.03
C VAL A 869 13.77 28.60 -4.30
N TRP A 870 13.52 28.10 -5.49
CA TRP A 870 13.87 26.76 -5.93
C TRP A 870 14.87 26.82 -7.08
N ASP A 871 15.83 25.92 -7.05
CA ASP A 871 16.68 25.65 -8.20
C ASP A 871 16.03 24.57 -9.08
N LEU A 872 15.75 24.91 -10.32
CA LEU A 872 15.15 24.03 -11.30
C LEU A 872 16.13 22.96 -11.79
N GLN A 873 17.45 23.16 -11.66
CA GLN A 873 18.45 22.18 -12.12
C GLN A 873 18.75 21.10 -11.08
N SER A 874 18.59 21.40 -9.79
CA SER A 874 18.78 20.42 -8.71
C SER A 874 17.48 19.98 -8.04
N GLY A 875 16.37 20.69 -8.27
CA GLY A 875 15.10 20.45 -7.60
C GLY A 875 15.10 20.82 -6.11
N LYS A 876 16.15 21.51 -5.63
CA LYS A 876 16.33 21.84 -4.21
C LYS A 876 15.77 23.21 -3.85
N LEU A 877 15.33 23.35 -2.60
CA LEU A 877 14.93 24.63 -2.04
C LEU A 877 16.19 25.39 -1.65
N VAL A 878 16.47 26.48 -2.35
CA VAL A 878 17.66 27.32 -2.13
C VAL A 878 17.44 28.23 -0.92
N SER A 879 16.29 28.90 -0.84
CA SER A 879 16.01 29.83 0.26
C SER A 879 14.52 29.97 0.56
N LYS A 880 14.22 30.37 1.80
CA LYS A 880 12.87 30.65 2.32
C LYS A 880 12.84 32.07 2.85
N LEU A 881 12.20 32.96 2.10
CA LEU A 881 12.11 34.39 2.41
C LEU A 881 10.81 34.69 3.17
N ALA A 882 10.95 35.33 4.33
CA ALA A 882 9.85 35.88 5.13
C ALA A 882 10.38 37.05 5.97
N ASP A 883 9.69 38.19 5.96
CA ASP A 883 10.11 39.38 6.71
C ASP A 883 9.61 39.31 8.17
N SER A 884 8.40 38.77 8.38
CA SER A 884 7.84 38.53 9.70
C SER A 884 8.10 37.11 10.21
N PRO A 885 8.82 36.93 11.33
CA PRO A 885 9.04 35.61 11.94
C PRO A 885 7.75 35.00 12.55
N LEU A 886 6.69 35.80 12.71
CA LEU A 886 5.41 35.39 13.30
C LEU A 886 4.40 34.86 12.26
N GLY A 887 4.79 34.75 11.00
CA GLY A 887 3.96 34.22 9.92
C GLY A 887 3.01 35.27 9.38
N ALA A 888 3.45 35.94 8.31
CA ALA A 888 2.63 36.90 7.59
C ALA A 888 2.02 36.28 6.34
N ILE A 889 0.84 36.75 5.94
CA ILE A 889 0.11 36.19 4.80
C ILE A 889 0.75 36.69 3.52
N VAL A 890 1.53 35.84 2.85
CA VAL A 890 2.04 36.15 1.51
C VAL A 890 0.97 35.81 0.49
N THR A 891 0.58 36.79 -0.33
CA THR A 891 -0.50 36.60 -1.32
C THR A 891 0.02 36.38 -2.74
N HIS A 892 1.09 37.07 -3.11
CA HIS A 892 1.69 37.03 -4.44
C HIS A 892 3.20 37.28 -4.34
N ALA A 893 3.97 36.65 -5.22
CA ALA A 893 5.36 36.98 -5.46
C ALA A 893 5.74 36.72 -6.93
N ALA A 894 6.75 37.44 -7.39
CA ALA A 894 7.31 37.27 -8.73
C ALA A 894 8.83 37.49 -8.70
N ILE A 895 9.54 36.76 -9.57
CA ILE A 895 10.99 36.84 -9.70
C ILE A 895 11.37 37.61 -10.98
N THR A 896 12.42 38.42 -10.90
CA THR A 896 12.97 39.10 -12.08
C THR A 896 13.59 38.10 -13.06
N HIS A 897 13.67 38.44 -14.34
CA HIS A 897 14.19 37.56 -15.41
C HIS A 897 15.65 37.18 -15.16
N ASP A 898 16.43 38.13 -14.61
CA ASP A 898 17.82 37.96 -14.17
C ASP A 898 17.98 37.14 -12.87
N GLY A 899 16.88 36.75 -12.22
CA GLY A 899 16.88 35.95 -10.99
C GLY A 899 17.53 36.64 -9.77
N LYS A 900 17.74 37.96 -9.82
CA LYS A 900 18.44 38.71 -8.78
C LYS A 900 17.50 39.30 -7.72
N TYR A 901 16.30 39.72 -8.12
CA TYR A 901 15.34 40.35 -7.23
C TYR A 901 14.01 39.59 -7.20
N ILE A 902 13.35 39.60 -6.04
CA ILE A 902 12.04 38.98 -5.87
C ILE A 902 11.10 40.03 -5.28
N VAL A 903 9.94 40.22 -5.91
CA VAL A 903 8.91 41.12 -5.39
C VAL A 903 7.84 40.26 -4.74
N SER A 904 7.54 40.48 -3.46
CA SER A 904 6.51 39.76 -2.72
C SER A 904 5.51 40.71 -2.07
N THR A 905 4.37 40.16 -1.66
CA THR A 905 3.32 40.90 -0.94
C THR A 905 2.98 40.17 0.34
N GLU A 906 3.32 40.76 1.48
CA GLU A 906 3.30 40.12 2.79
C GLU A 906 2.46 40.98 3.77
N SER A 907 1.33 40.44 4.25
CA SER A 907 0.41 41.11 5.20
C SER A 907 0.01 42.55 4.81
N GLY A 908 -0.17 42.80 3.51
CA GLY A 908 -0.52 44.13 3.00
C GLY A 908 0.67 45.04 2.74
N ASN A 909 1.91 44.58 2.91
CA ASN A 909 3.11 45.29 2.46
C ASN A 909 3.59 44.75 1.11
N LEU A 910 4.11 45.62 0.25
CA LEU A 910 4.90 45.25 -0.91
C LEU A 910 6.39 45.22 -0.51
N LEU A 911 7.04 44.09 -0.73
CA LEU A 911 8.45 43.86 -0.41
C LEU A 911 9.25 43.59 -1.67
N ILE A 912 10.45 44.17 -1.79
CA ILE A 912 11.44 43.82 -2.81
C ILE A 912 12.66 43.22 -2.10
N TRP A 913 12.98 41.99 -2.45
CA TRP A 913 14.07 41.20 -1.88
C TRP A 913 15.24 41.15 -2.83
N ASN A 914 16.45 41.15 -2.28
CA ASN A 914 17.64 40.71 -2.99
C ASN A 914 17.84 39.21 -2.74
N ARG A 915 17.87 38.40 -3.80
CA ARG A 915 17.97 36.94 -3.70
C ARG A 915 19.30 36.48 -3.10
N ILE A 916 20.40 37.18 -3.38
CA ILE A 916 21.74 36.75 -2.93
C ILE A 916 21.95 37.05 -1.43
N THR A 917 21.45 38.20 -0.97
CA THR A 917 21.62 38.63 0.42
C THR A 917 20.43 38.27 1.32
N GLU A 918 19.33 37.78 0.74
CA GLU A 918 18.08 37.41 1.42
C GLU A 918 17.44 38.55 2.24
N GLN A 919 17.83 39.79 1.97
CA GLN A 919 17.36 40.97 2.70
C GLN A 919 16.32 41.74 1.88
N VAL A 920 15.39 42.38 2.61
CA VAL A 920 14.42 43.32 2.05
C VAL A 920 15.13 44.63 1.72
N LEU A 921 15.14 45.01 0.44
CA LEU A 921 15.64 46.29 -0.05
C LEU A 921 14.60 47.41 0.06
N PHE A 922 13.31 47.07 -0.10
CA PHE A 922 12.22 48.03 -0.12
C PHE A 922 10.97 47.44 0.53
N LYS A 923 10.29 48.26 1.35
CA LYS A 923 9.06 47.90 2.07
C LYS A 923 8.11 49.09 2.10
N GLU A 924 6.89 48.90 1.61
CA GLU A 924 5.81 49.92 1.68
C GLU A 924 4.44 49.28 1.91
N GLU A 925 3.60 49.94 2.68
CA GLU A 925 2.25 49.48 3.01
C GLU A 925 1.26 49.77 1.87
N GLN A 926 0.65 48.72 1.33
CA GLN A 926 -0.41 48.78 0.31
C GLN A 926 -1.45 47.67 0.57
N PRO A 927 -2.50 47.96 1.35
CA PRO A 927 -3.46 46.94 1.76
C PRO A 927 -4.32 46.43 0.58
N GLY A 928 -4.64 45.13 0.62
CA GLY A 928 -5.62 44.53 -0.31
C GLY A 928 -5.10 44.25 -1.72
N ILE A 929 -3.80 43.97 -1.90
CA ILE A 929 -3.26 43.58 -3.21
C ILE A 929 -3.92 42.27 -3.70
N ARG A 930 -4.45 42.30 -4.92
CA ARG A 930 -5.09 41.16 -5.60
C ARG A 930 -4.35 40.69 -6.84
N GLN A 931 -3.37 41.46 -7.31
CA GLN A 931 -2.54 41.11 -8.45
C GLN A 931 -1.18 41.78 -8.35
N LEU A 932 -0.14 41.02 -8.68
CA LEU A 932 1.22 41.49 -8.88
C LEU A 932 1.70 41.02 -10.26
N THR A 933 2.32 41.90 -11.05
CA THR A 933 2.81 41.57 -12.41
C THR A 933 4.11 42.32 -12.69
N LEU A 934 5.11 41.61 -13.22
CA LEU A 934 6.39 42.21 -13.64
C LEU A 934 6.31 42.68 -15.09
N LEU A 935 7.05 43.75 -15.40
CA LEU A 935 6.98 44.52 -16.64
C LEU A 935 8.38 44.84 -17.18
N GLN A 936 8.50 44.94 -18.51
CA GLN A 936 9.70 45.35 -19.27
C GLN A 936 11.00 44.72 -18.74
N GLU A 937 11.36 43.53 -19.20
CA GLU A 937 12.58 42.80 -18.76
C GLU A 937 12.70 42.75 -17.22
N SER A 938 11.56 42.78 -16.51
CA SER A 938 11.42 42.85 -15.04
C SER A 938 12.03 44.06 -14.32
N THR A 939 12.20 45.19 -15.01
CA THR A 939 12.62 46.45 -14.38
C THR A 939 11.51 47.18 -13.63
N LYS A 940 10.24 46.79 -13.83
CA LYS A 940 9.06 47.41 -13.23
C LYS A 940 8.12 46.38 -12.64
N CYS A 941 7.42 46.73 -11.56
CA CYS A 941 6.31 45.94 -11.01
C CYS A 941 5.00 46.74 -11.00
N LEU A 942 3.91 46.03 -11.26
CA LEU A 942 2.55 46.53 -11.21
C LEU A 942 1.81 45.82 -10.09
N ALA A 943 1.30 46.59 -9.13
CA ALA A 943 0.49 46.11 -8.02
C ALA A 943 -0.92 46.69 -8.12
N VAL A 944 -1.93 45.81 -8.10
CA VAL A 944 -3.35 46.21 -8.10
C VAL A 944 -3.94 45.87 -6.75
N SER A 945 -4.37 46.90 -6.01
CA SER A 945 -5.06 46.76 -4.73
C SER A 945 -6.55 47.03 -4.85
N ARG A 946 -7.34 46.20 -4.18
CA ARG A 946 -8.79 46.34 -4.04
C ARG A 946 -9.17 46.18 -2.56
N PRO A 947 -9.87 47.15 -1.96
CA PRO A 947 -10.40 47.02 -0.60
C PRO A 947 -11.30 45.79 -0.44
N SER A 948 -11.29 45.17 0.75
CA SER A 948 -12.22 44.10 1.11
C SER A 948 -13.64 44.64 1.34
N ASN A 949 -14.66 43.83 1.06
CA ASN A 949 -16.04 44.18 1.38
C ASN A 949 -16.29 44.05 2.90
N PRO A 950 -17.14 44.90 3.50
CA PRO A 950 -17.63 44.70 4.87
C PRO A 950 -18.42 43.39 5.01
N ILE A 951 -18.39 42.80 6.21
CA ILE A 951 -19.14 41.59 6.54
C ILE A 951 -20.65 41.87 6.40
N GLY A 952 -21.38 41.05 5.63
CA GLY A 952 -22.84 41.15 5.44
C GLY A 952 -23.32 41.87 4.16
N ILE A 953 -22.42 42.40 3.31
CA ILE A 953 -22.79 43.05 2.04
C ILE A 953 -22.35 42.18 0.84
N GLU A 954 -23.32 41.60 0.11
CA GLU A 954 -23.06 40.69 -1.01
C GLU A 954 -22.51 41.38 -2.27
N CYS A 955 -22.88 42.64 -2.51
CA CYS A 955 -22.46 43.39 -3.70
C CYS A 955 -22.16 44.86 -3.37
N MET A 956 -20.90 45.27 -3.54
CA MET A 956 -20.47 46.66 -3.34
C MET A 956 -19.68 47.17 -4.55
N LYS A 957 -19.83 48.47 -4.86
CA LYS A 957 -18.96 49.19 -5.80
C LYS A 957 -17.71 49.62 -5.04
N THR A 958 -16.54 49.19 -5.51
CA THR A 958 -15.27 49.57 -4.90
C THR A 958 -14.33 50.16 -5.96
N MET A 959 -13.52 51.14 -5.56
CA MET A 959 -12.44 51.66 -6.39
C MET A 959 -11.21 50.77 -6.19
N ALA A 960 -10.66 50.25 -7.28
CA ALA A 960 -9.38 49.56 -7.25
C ALA A 960 -8.27 50.56 -7.61
N SER A 961 -7.17 50.54 -6.87
CA SER A 961 -6.00 51.38 -7.11
C SER A 961 -4.89 50.56 -7.76
N LEU A 962 -4.34 51.07 -8.85
CA LEU A 962 -3.22 50.47 -9.56
C LEU A 962 -1.98 51.34 -9.36
N VAL A 963 -0.88 50.74 -8.91
CA VAL A 963 0.40 51.42 -8.67
C VAL A 963 1.48 50.72 -9.47
N MET A 964 2.22 51.48 -10.29
CA MET A 964 3.39 50.98 -11.01
C MET A 964 4.67 51.51 -10.35
N ARG A 965 5.66 50.62 -10.14
CA ARG A 965 6.93 50.93 -9.46
C ARG A 965 8.13 50.42 -10.25
N SER A 966 9.30 51.00 -10.00
CA SER A 966 10.60 50.53 -10.50
C SER A 966 11.29 49.56 -9.53
N ILE A 967 12.02 48.58 -10.06
CA ILE A 967 12.90 47.66 -9.33
C ILE A 967 14.35 48.07 -9.63
N PRO A 968 15.26 48.16 -8.64
CA PRO A 968 15.14 47.74 -7.24
C PRO A 968 14.70 48.85 -6.27
N ASP A 969 14.77 50.13 -6.66
CA ASP A 969 14.58 51.29 -5.77
C ASP A 969 13.14 51.48 -5.23
N GLY A 970 12.14 50.76 -5.77
CA GLY A 970 10.74 50.82 -5.32
C GLY A 970 9.98 52.11 -5.67
N ARG A 971 10.60 53.06 -6.39
CA ARG A 971 10.00 54.37 -6.74
C ARG A 971 8.69 54.20 -7.52
N THR A 972 7.66 54.95 -7.12
CA THR A 972 6.37 55.01 -7.80
C THR A 972 6.50 55.79 -9.12
N LEU A 973 6.16 55.15 -10.23
CA LEU A 973 6.16 55.76 -11.56
C LEU A 973 4.85 56.50 -11.84
N PHE A 974 3.72 55.83 -11.58
CA PHE A 974 2.39 56.43 -11.62
C PHE A 974 1.40 55.57 -10.83
N SER A 975 0.30 56.18 -10.40
CA SER A 975 -0.85 55.50 -9.79
C SER A 975 -2.17 56.08 -10.31
N PHE A 976 -3.19 55.25 -10.41
CA PHE A 976 -4.55 55.69 -10.76
C PHE A 976 -5.61 54.75 -10.19
N GLU A 977 -6.84 55.24 -10.08
CA GLU A 977 -7.99 54.49 -9.59
C GLU A 977 -9.02 54.20 -10.70
N TYR A 978 -9.67 53.05 -10.62
CA TYR A 978 -10.74 52.66 -11.55
C TYR A 978 -11.87 51.87 -10.84
N PRO A 979 -13.12 51.96 -11.34
CA PRO A 979 -14.27 51.36 -10.67
C PRO A 979 -14.40 49.86 -10.96
N VAL A 980 -14.53 49.05 -9.90
CA VAL A 980 -14.67 47.59 -9.97
C VAL A 980 -15.94 47.13 -9.24
N ARG A 981 -16.58 46.09 -9.75
CA ARG A 981 -17.71 45.41 -9.07
C ARG A 981 -17.16 44.34 -8.13
N SER A 982 -17.56 44.37 -6.87
CA SER A 982 -17.17 43.37 -5.87
C SER A 982 -18.37 42.52 -5.46
N HIS A 983 -18.41 41.27 -5.96
CA HIS A 983 -19.32 40.23 -5.48
C HIS A 983 -18.59 39.31 -4.50
N THR A 984 -19.22 39.01 -3.37
CA THR A 984 -18.74 37.97 -2.46
C THR A 984 -18.74 36.61 -3.17
N GLY A 985 -17.58 35.95 -3.22
CA GLY A 985 -17.41 34.64 -3.89
C GLY A 985 -16.92 34.67 -5.34
N MET A 986 -16.90 35.81 -6.04
CA MET A 986 -16.31 35.91 -7.39
C MET A 986 -14.82 36.34 -7.34
N PRO A 987 -13.93 35.71 -8.12
CA PRO A 987 -12.51 36.06 -8.16
C PRO A 987 -12.28 37.47 -8.76
N PHE A 988 -11.22 38.14 -8.31
CA PHE A 988 -10.84 39.45 -8.84
C PHE A 988 -10.42 39.34 -10.31
N ARG A 989 -11.01 40.19 -11.16
CA ARG A 989 -10.72 40.23 -12.60
C ARG A 989 -9.38 40.94 -12.82
N LYS A 990 -8.36 40.18 -13.25
CA LYS A 990 -6.99 40.66 -13.41
C LYS A 990 -6.85 41.68 -14.55
N ALA A 991 -6.00 42.68 -14.34
CA ALA A 991 -5.52 43.57 -15.38
C ALA A 991 -4.53 42.83 -16.31
N VAL A 992 -4.56 43.15 -17.59
CA VAL A 992 -3.77 42.47 -18.61
C VAL A 992 -2.96 43.48 -19.41
N LEU A 993 -1.73 43.11 -19.72
CA LEU A 993 -0.86 43.87 -20.59
C LEU A 993 -0.95 43.34 -22.02
N SER A 994 -0.84 44.24 -23.01
CA SER A 994 -0.71 43.83 -24.41
C SER A 994 0.58 43.04 -24.64
N SER A 995 0.64 42.29 -25.75
CA SER A 995 1.80 41.43 -26.05
C SER A 995 3.12 42.20 -26.20
N ASP A 996 3.08 43.49 -26.52
CA ASP A 996 4.23 44.40 -26.61
C ASP A 996 4.47 45.22 -25.33
N GLY A 997 3.63 45.05 -24.31
CA GLY A 997 3.68 45.81 -23.06
C GLY A 997 3.37 47.31 -23.20
N SER A 998 2.79 47.78 -24.31
CA SER A 998 2.47 49.20 -24.54
C SER A 998 1.13 49.64 -23.94
N LEU A 999 0.15 48.74 -23.89
CA LEU A 999 -1.20 48.99 -23.41
C LEU A 999 -1.47 48.20 -22.13
N LEU A 1000 -2.06 48.86 -21.14
CA LEU A 1000 -2.56 48.27 -19.91
C LEU A 1000 -4.09 48.25 -19.96
N ILE A 1001 -4.67 47.05 -19.96
CA ILE A 1001 -6.10 46.85 -20.14
C ILE A 1001 -6.73 46.33 -18.85
N VAL A 1002 -7.79 47.00 -18.44
CA VAL A 1002 -8.41 46.81 -17.13
C VAL A 1002 -9.92 46.63 -17.28
N PRO A 1003 -10.51 45.57 -16.68
CA PRO A 1003 -11.96 45.41 -16.63
C PRO A 1003 -12.58 46.32 -15.57
N ALA A 1004 -13.58 47.12 -15.94
CA ALA A 1004 -14.24 48.09 -15.07
C ALA A 1004 -15.77 48.01 -15.17
N ALA A 1005 -16.51 48.46 -14.15
CA ALA A 1005 -17.98 48.43 -14.14
C ALA A 1005 -18.58 49.74 -13.62
N GLU A 1006 -19.43 50.39 -14.41
CA GLU A 1006 -19.98 51.73 -14.08
C GLU A 1006 -21.49 51.72 -13.74
N LYS A 1007 -22.29 50.77 -14.28
CA LYS A 1007 -23.73 50.58 -13.99
C LYS A 1007 -24.09 49.09 -13.83
N ALA A 1008 -25.23 48.79 -13.21
CA ALA A 1008 -25.67 47.45 -12.80
C ALA A 1008 -25.71 46.38 -13.91
N THR A 1009 -25.68 46.76 -15.19
CA THR A 1009 -25.82 45.82 -16.33
C THR A 1009 -24.75 45.97 -17.42
N ARG A 1010 -23.71 46.82 -17.25
CA ARG A 1010 -22.72 47.05 -18.31
C ARG A 1010 -21.28 47.02 -17.78
N ASP A 1011 -20.53 46.03 -18.24
CA ASP A 1011 -19.09 45.92 -18.10
C ASP A 1011 -18.37 46.74 -19.18
N PHE A 1012 -17.27 47.37 -18.79
CA PHE A 1012 -16.39 48.16 -19.64
C PHE A 1012 -14.99 47.59 -19.62
N ILE A 1013 -14.27 47.82 -20.71
CA ILE A 1013 -12.82 47.68 -20.74
C ILE A 1013 -12.23 49.07 -20.83
N ILE A 1014 -11.35 49.39 -19.89
CA ILE A 1014 -10.60 50.63 -19.88
C ILE A 1014 -9.15 50.32 -20.28
N VAL A 1015 -8.63 51.11 -21.22
CA VAL A 1015 -7.29 50.96 -21.78
C VAL A 1015 -6.48 52.17 -21.38
N TYR A 1016 -5.38 51.91 -20.69
CA TYR A 1016 -4.38 52.87 -20.25
C TYR A 1016 -3.07 52.67 -21.02
N ASN A 1017 -2.27 53.72 -21.10
CA ASN A 1017 -0.90 53.63 -21.57
C ASN A 1017 -0.03 53.02 -20.46
N ALA A 1018 0.65 51.91 -20.74
CA ALA A 1018 1.47 51.22 -19.75
C ALA A 1018 2.72 52.01 -19.32
N LYS A 1019 3.20 52.97 -20.14
CA LYS A 1019 4.39 53.79 -19.83
C LYS A 1019 4.07 55.03 -19.02
N THR A 1020 2.95 55.70 -19.30
CA THR A 1020 2.61 57.01 -18.71
C THR A 1020 1.42 56.98 -17.76
N GLY A 1021 0.68 55.87 -17.69
CA GLY A 1021 -0.55 55.77 -16.89
C GLY A 1021 -1.74 56.55 -17.46
N GLY A 1022 -1.59 57.19 -18.62
CA GLY A 1022 -2.63 57.99 -19.25
C GLY A 1022 -3.79 57.14 -19.78
N LEU A 1023 -5.02 57.59 -19.56
CA LEU A 1023 -6.24 56.97 -20.08
C LEU A 1023 -6.30 57.12 -21.62
N ILE A 1024 -6.34 56.01 -22.36
CA ILE A 1024 -6.42 56.00 -23.83
C ILE A 1024 -7.87 55.87 -24.29
N SER A 1025 -8.59 54.85 -23.80
CA SER A 1025 -9.97 54.61 -24.24
C SER A 1025 -10.81 53.83 -23.25
N LYS A 1026 -12.12 54.06 -23.30
CA LYS A 1026 -13.15 53.30 -22.60
C LYS A 1026 -14.05 52.61 -23.62
N ILE A 1027 -14.12 51.29 -23.59
CA ILE A 1027 -14.83 50.46 -24.56
C ILE A 1027 -16.02 49.79 -23.85
N PRO A 1028 -17.27 50.15 -24.17
CA PRO A 1028 -18.45 49.45 -23.65
C PRO A 1028 -18.65 48.12 -24.37
N ILE A 1029 -18.86 47.04 -23.62
CA ILE A 1029 -19.21 45.73 -24.19
C ILE A 1029 -20.73 45.65 -24.35
N LYS A 1030 -21.22 45.70 -25.60
CA LYS A 1030 -22.63 45.46 -25.95
C LYS A 1030 -22.72 44.18 -26.77
N LEU A 1031 -22.77 43.03 -26.10
CA LEU A 1031 -22.89 41.71 -26.74
C LEU A 1031 -24.22 41.05 -26.36
N PRO A 1032 -25.03 40.53 -27.31
CA PRO A 1032 -26.19 39.72 -26.99
C PRO A 1032 -25.75 38.37 -26.42
N GLY A 1033 -26.16 38.08 -25.18
CA GLY A 1033 -25.86 36.82 -24.48
C GLY A 1033 -24.56 36.81 -23.64
N PHE A 1034 -23.91 37.96 -23.44
CA PHE A 1034 -22.72 38.08 -22.60
C PHE A 1034 -23.10 38.76 -21.27
N LYS A 1035 -23.17 37.99 -20.17
CA LYS A 1035 -23.61 38.50 -18.85
C LYS A 1035 -22.46 39.14 -18.06
N ASP A 1036 -21.28 38.52 -18.04
CA ASP A 1036 -20.12 38.95 -17.25
C ASP A 1036 -18.79 38.61 -17.95
N ILE A 1037 -17.76 39.45 -17.76
CA ILE A 1037 -16.37 39.13 -18.13
C ILE A 1037 -15.73 38.25 -17.05
N ASN A 1038 -15.29 37.04 -17.40
CA ASN A 1038 -14.54 36.16 -16.50
C ASN A 1038 -13.04 36.48 -16.52
N SER A 1039 -12.45 36.59 -17.69
CA SER A 1039 -11.01 36.87 -17.86
C SER A 1039 -10.70 37.60 -19.17
N LEU A 1040 -9.55 38.26 -19.19
CA LEU A 1040 -8.98 38.91 -20.37
C LEU A 1040 -7.70 38.15 -20.76
N VAL A 1041 -7.45 38.00 -22.06
CA VAL A 1041 -6.25 37.32 -22.59
C VAL A 1041 -5.66 38.18 -23.71
N PRO A 1042 -4.38 38.57 -23.65
CA PRO A 1042 -3.74 39.30 -24.73
C PRO A 1042 -3.36 38.32 -25.86
N MET A 1043 -3.54 38.73 -27.13
CA MET A 1043 -3.16 37.88 -28.26
C MET A 1043 -1.65 38.03 -28.56
N PRO A 1044 -0.87 36.93 -28.63
CA PRO A 1044 0.58 36.99 -28.81
C PRO A 1044 0.99 37.66 -30.13
N ASN A 1045 0.26 37.38 -31.22
CA ASN A 1045 0.63 37.81 -32.57
C ASN A 1045 0.34 39.30 -32.85
N LYS A 1046 -0.59 39.92 -32.12
CA LYS A 1046 -1.03 41.30 -32.35
C LYS A 1046 -1.39 41.99 -31.04
N TYR A 1047 -0.59 42.97 -30.64
CA TYR A 1047 -0.77 43.71 -29.38
C TYR A 1047 -2.12 44.43 -29.25
N GLN A 1048 -2.72 44.82 -30.39
CA GLN A 1048 -4.02 45.48 -30.44
C GLN A 1048 -5.22 44.53 -30.27
N TRP A 1049 -5.00 43.20 -30.29
CA TRP A 1049 -6.08 42.20 -30.17
C TRP A 1049 -6.12 41.59 -28.77
N ILE A 1050 -7.32 41.54 -28.20
CA ILE A 1050 -7.58 41.00 -26.86
C ILE A 1050 -8.76 40.04 -26.90
N GLY A 1051 -8.59 38.87 -26.32
CA GLY A 1051 -9.66 37.94 -26.02
C GLY A 1051 -10.38 38.33 -24.73
N ILE A 1052 -11.70 38.44 -24.79
CA ILE A 1052 -12.60 38.60 -23.65
C ILE A 1052 -13.35 37.29 -23.48
N ILE A 1053 -13.18 36.66 -22.32
CA ILE A 1053 -13.78 35.35 -22.04
C ILE A 1053 -14.97 35.57 -21.11
N GLY A 1054 -16.14 35.11 -21.56
CA GLY A 1054 -17.36 35.03 -20.75
C GLY A 1054 -17.62 33.58 -20.32
N SER A 1055 -18.79 33.33 -19.73
CA SER A 1055 -19.17 31.98 -19.29
C SER A 1055 -19.26 30.97 -20.45
N ASP A 1056 -19.85 31.38 -21.57
CA ASP A 1056 -20.23 30.45 -22.65
C ASP A 1056 -19.50 30.73 -23.97
N LYS A 1057 -18.91 31.92 -24.11
CA LYS A 1057 -18.28 32.40 -25.36
C LYS A 1057 -17.06 33.26 -25.03
N GLY A 1058 -16.02 33.17 -25.86
CA GLY A 1058 -14.88 34.09 -25.85
C GLY A 1058 -14.83 34.92 -27.13
N SER A 1059 -14.63 36.23 -27.03
CA SER A 1059 -14.66 37.16 -28.18
C SER A 1059 -13.35 37.95 -28.29
N ILE A 1060 -12.82 38.07 -29.50
CA ILE A 1060 -11.61 38.83 -29.80
C ILE A 1060 -12.00 40.26 -30.18
N ILE A 1061 -11.46 41.24 -29.48
CA ILE A 1061 -11.67 42.68 -29.70
C ILE A 1061 -10.39 43.33 -30.20
N ASP A 1062 -10.53 44.20 -31.20
CA ASP A 1062 -9.52 45.18 -31.59
C ASP A 1062 -9.67 46.44 -30.74
N VAL A 1063 -8.67 46.71 -29.90
CA VAL A 1063 -8.65 47.84 -28.96
C VAL A 1063 -8.62 49.18 -29.68
N ASN A 1064 -7.86 49.28 -30.77
CA ASN A 1064 -7.71 50.53 -31.52
C ASN A 1064 -8.98 50.85 -32.30
N LYS A 1065 -9.57 49.83 -32.94
CA LYS A 1065 -10.80 49.98 -33.72
C LYS A 1065 -12.08 49.95 -32.90
N LYS A 1066 -11.98 49.57 -31.61
CA LYS A 1066 -13.12 49.40 -30.67
C LYS A 1066 -14.20 48.46 -31.22
N LYS A 1067 -13.80 47.45 -32.00
CA LYS A 1067 -14.70 46.51 -32.70
C LYS A 1067 -14.34 45.07 -32.38
N ILE A 1068 -15.37 44.24 -32.30
CA ILE A 1068 -15.23 42.80 -32.14
C ILE A 1068 -14.88 42.20 -33.50
N ILE A 1069 -13.82 41.39 -33.55
CA ILE A 1069 -13.34 40.74 -34.76
C ILE A 1069 -14.02 39.39 -34.93
N ARG A 1070 -14.09 38.60 -33.84
CA ARG A 1070 -14.58 37.21 -33.86
C ARG A 1070 -15.12 36.82 -32.50
N SER A 1071 -16.15 35.99 -32.47
CA SER A 1071 -16.66 35.34 -31.25
C SER A 1071 -16.59 33.82 -31.43
N ILE A 1072 -16.13 33.12 -30.40
CA ILE A 1072 -15.87 31.68 -30.41
C ILE A 1072 -16.63 31.06 -29.23
N PRO A 1073 -17.54 30.10 -29.46
CA PRO A 1073 -18.25 29.42 -28.38
C PRO A 1073 -17.30 28.52 -27.56
N ARG A 1074 -17.54 28.44 -26.25
CA ARG A 1074 -16.79 27.60 -25.28
C ARG A 1074 -15.26 27.76 -25.29
N TRP A 1075 -14.76 28.90 -25.73
CA TRP A 1075 -13.32 29.15 -25.68
C TRP A 1075 -12.86 29.46 -24.25
N SER A 1076 -11.97 28.62 -23.72
CA SER A 1076 -11.44 28.72 -22.36
C SER A 1076 -10.31 29.75 -22.20
N GLY A 1077 -9.81 30.33 -23.29
CA GLY A 1077 -8.74 31.33 -23.25
C GLY A 1077 -7.32 30.79 -23.37
N ASN A 1078 -7.13 29.48 -23.55
CA ASN A 1078 -5.80 28.91 -23.75
C ASN A 1078 -5.27 29.32 -25.12
N ILE A 1079 -4.01 29.79 -25.17
CA ILE A 1079 -3.31 30.20 -26.39
C ILE A 1079 -1.86 29.73 -26.33
N SER A 1080 -1.36 29.06 -27.37
CA SER A 1080 0.07 28.70 -27.47
C SER A 1080 0.94 29.94 -27.77
N LYS A 1081 2.23 29.91 -27.43
CA LYS A 1081 3.17 31.03 -27.71
C LYS A 1081 3.16 31.48 -29.18
N ASP A 1082 2.95 30.54 -30.12
CA ASP A 1082 2.89 30.82 -31.56
C ASP A 1082 1.51 31.29 -32.06
N GLY A 1083 0.48 31.27 -31.20
CA GLY A 1083 -0.89 31.63 -31.54
C GLY A 1083 -1.58 30.71 -32.57
N LYS A 1084 -0.98 29.56 -32.92
CA LYS A 1084 -1.45 28.64 -33.98
C LYS A 1084 -2.36 27.53 -33.48
N TYR A 1085 -2.07 26.95 -32.32
CA TYR A 1085 -2.80 25.79 -31.80
C TYR A 1085 -3.56 26.22 -30.56
N THR A 1086 -4.90 26.30 -30.65
CA THR A 1086 -5.90 26.37 -29.54
C THR A 1086 -7.28 26.91 -29.95
N LEU A 1087 -7.50 27.29 -31.22
CA LEU A 1087 -8.83 27.69 -31.71
C LEU A 1087 -9.76 26.48 -32.02
N TYR A 1088 -9.63 25.37 -31.29
CA TYR A 1088 -10.50 24.21 -31.42
C TYR A 1088 -10.91 23.71 -30.04
N ALA A 1089 -12.20 23.80 -29.73
CA ALA A 1089 -12.82 22.92 -28.73
C ALA A 1089 -13.31 21.68 -29.50
N PRO A 1090 -13.09 20.44 -29.02
CA PRO A 1090 -13.78 19.29 -29.58
C PRO A 1090 -15.28 19.44 -29.33
N SER A 1091 -16.08 19.12 -30.34
CA SER A 1091 -17.47 18.68 -30.18
C SER A 1091 -17.53 17.37 -29.43
#